data_AF-A0A8C3BPV4-F1
#
_entry.id   AF-A0A8C3BPV4-F1
#
_cell.length_a   1.000
_cell.length_b   1.000
_cell.length_c   1.000
_cell.angle_alpha   90.00
_cell.angle_beta   90.00
_cell.angle_gamma   90.00
#
_symmetry.space_group_name_H-M   'P 1'
#
loop_
_entity.id
_entity.type
_entity.pdbx_description
1 polymer ?
#
loop_
_entity_poly.entity_id
_entity_poly.type
_entity_poly.pdbx_seq_one_letter_code
_entity_poly.pdbx_strand_id
1 'polypeptide(L)'
;MLCWGYSSFGQPGIGSNLQVIIPEPQVYGFIHDRNVKEVACGGNHSVFLLEDGEVYTCGLNTKGQLGHESEGSKPEQIGALAGQHIVHVACGESHSVALSDQGQLFSWGAGSDGQLGLTTIEEAVTVPRLIKKLNQQTILQVSCGNWHCLALAADGQFFTWGQNSYGQLGLGAVFGWGKNSSGQLGLSDERDRESPCHVKLLRSQKVVYISCGEEHTAVLTKSGGVFTFGAGSCGQLGHDSMNDEVNPRRVLELMGSEVSQIACGRHHTLAFVPSSGMIYAFGCGTRGQLGTGHTCNVKCPSPVKGHWAAHNGQLSGKPDACKYHIVKHIFSGGDQTFVLCSKYENSLPADDFRTINETRYTCLINDETIDVWRQKLLEKNSSNSVNNVVQILSSAACWNGSFLEKKIDEHFKTSPKTPGIDLNSTRVLFEKLMNSQHSILLDQILKSFESFLIPQLSSSPPDVEAMRIYLILPEFPPFQDSKYYITLTLPLAMAILRLDTNPSKVLDNWWSQVCPRYFLRLVDLYKGAVVYLLSGRKTLLIPVLFSSYITAALRLLEKLHKVNQKVKHVEYDKFYIPEISSLVDIQEDYLMWFLHQAGMKVRPSIMQDAVTLCSYPFIFDAQAKTKMLQTDAELQMQVAINGANLQNVFMLLTLEPLLARSPFLVLHVRRSNLVGDALRELSIHSDIDLKKPLKVIFDGEEAVDAGGVTKEFFLLLLKELLNPIYGMFTYYPESNLLWFSDTCFVEHNWFHLIGIICGLAIYNFTVVDLHFPLALYKKLLNVKPCLEDLKELSPTEGRSLQQLLDYPGEDIEETFCLNFTICRESYGVTEQKNLIEDGDNILVQKDNREEFVEAYVNYIFNLSIHEWYTAFSTGFLKVCGGKVLELFQPTELRAMIVGNSNYNWEELEESAVYKGDYTATHPTVRMFWETFHAFPLEKKKKFLLFLTGSDRIPIYGMSSLRIVIQSTASGEQYLPVAHTCYNLLDLPKYSSKEILSARLVQAIDHYEGFSLA
;
A
#
# COMPACT_ATOMS: atom_id res chain seq x y z
N MET A 1 -46.22 33.89 -11.87
CA MET A 1 -45.15 33.79 -10.86
C MET A 1 -45.53 34.67 -9.68
N LEU A 2 -45.08 34.36 -8.47
CA LEU A 2 -45.15 35.28 -7.32
C LEU A 2 -43.76 35.90 -7.07
N CYS A 3 -43.71 37.18 -6.69
CA CYS A 3 -42.47 37.90 -6.38
C CYS A 3 -42.67 38.85 -5.18
N TRP A 4 -41.62 39.07 -4.39
CA TRP A 4 -41.54 40.06 -3.33
C TRP A 4 -40.07 40.44 -3.01
N GLY A 5 -39.87 41.52 -2.24
CA GLY A 5 -38.55 42.09 -1.93
C GLY A 5 -38.31 43.49 -2.50
N TYR A 6 -37.04 43.81 -2.81
CA TYR A 6 -36.57 45.13 -3.24
C TYR A 6 -36.57 45.30 -4.77
N SER A 7 -37.24 46.30 -5.32
CA SER A 7 -37.49 46.41 -6.77
C SER A 7 -36.66 47.47 -7.53
N SER A 8 -35.66 48.11 -6.91
CA SER A 8 -35.02 49.30 -7.50
C SER A 8 -34.07 49.06 -8.68
N PHE A 9 -33.67 47.81 -8.95
CA PHE A 9 -32.81 47.44 -10.06
C PHE A 9 -33.45 46.29 -10.85
N GLY A 10 -33.74 46.53 -12.14
CA GLY A 10 -34.67 45.73 -12.94
C GLY A 10 -34.08 44.44 -13.53
N GLN A 11 -33.75 43.46 -12.68
CA GLN A 11 -33.19 42.17 -13.10
C GLN A 11 -34.21 41.14 -13.61
N PRO A 12 -35.53 41.37 -13.47
CA PRO A 12 -36.50 40.96 -14.50
C PRO A 12 -37.28 42.16 -15.00
N GLY A 13 -37.22 42.45 -16.30
CA GLY A 13 -37.83 43.66 -16.88
C GLY A 13 -39.35 43.58 -17.03
N ILE A 14 -40.06 44.63 -16.60
CA ILE A 14 -41.24 45.28 -17.24
C ILE A 14 -41.65 46.53 -16.45
N GLY A 15 -42.00 47.61 -17.15
CA GLY A 15 -43.14 48.48 -16.81
C GLY A 15 -43.15 49.25 -15.47
N SER A 16 -42.30 50.27 -15.36
CA SER A 16 -42.45 51.49 -14.54
C SER A 16 -43.76 51.67 -13.74
N ASN A 17 -43.85 51.14 -12.52
CA ASN A 17 -44.89 51.49 -11.56
C ASN A 17 -44.44 51.34 -10.10
N LEU A 18 -44.96 52.17 -9.19
CA LEU A 18 -44.28 52.50 -7.93
C LEU A 18 -44.69 51.65 -6.71
N GLN A 19 -43.94 50.57 -6.44
CA GLN A 19 -43.62 50.14 -5.07
C GLN A 19 -42.17 49.64 -5.00
N VAL A 20 -41.35 50.26 -4.14
CA VAL A 20 -39.89 50.02 -4.02
C VAL A 20 -39.55 48.84 -3.10
N ILE A 21 -40.43 48.55 -2.13
CA ILE A 21 -40.34 47.42 -1.20
C ILE A 21 -41.69 46.70 -1.23
N ILE A 22 -41.65 45.39 -1.46
CA ILE A 22 -42.82 44.51 -1.53
C ILE A 22 -42.69 43.49 -0.39
N PRO A 23 -43.45 43.61 0.73
CA PRO A 23 -43.29 42.74 1.90
C PRO A 23 -44.15 41.47 1.87
N GLU A 24 -44.95 41.25 0.82
CA GLU A 24 -45.87 40.12 0.66
C GLU A 24 -45.90 39.65 -0.80
N PRO A 25 -46.11 38.34 -1.09
CA PRO A 25 -46.07 37.81 -2.45
C PRO A 25 -47.13 38.42 -3.39
N GLN A 26 -46.71 39.02 -4.50
CA GLN A 26 -47.59 39.58 -5.55
C GLN A 26 -47.43 38.85 -6.89
N VAL A 27 -48.48 38.83 -7.71
CA VAL A 27 -48.52 38.09 -8.99
C VAL A 27 -47.86 38.91 -10.10
N TYR A 28 -46.84 38.33 -10.74
CA TYR A 28 -46.15 38.90 -11.91
C TYR A 28 -46.14 37.94 -13.11
N GLY A 29 -46.15 38.53 -14.30
CA GLY A 29 -45.98 37.87 -15.60
C GLY A 29 -44.67 38.28 -16.29
N PHE A 30 -44.22 37.46 -17.25
CA PHE A 30 -42.95 37.60 -17.96
C PHE A 30 -43.14 37.29 -19.46
N ILE A 31 -42.17 37.62 -20.32
CA ILE A 31 -42.35 37.78 -21.78
C ILE A 31 -41.56 36.75 -22.64
N HIS A 32 -42.15 36.41 -23.80
CA HIS A 32 -41.64 35.87 -25.09
C HIS A 32 -40.10 35.84 -25.33
N ASP A 33 -39.51 35.00 -26.20
CA ASP A 33 -40.05 33.98 -27.14
C ASP A 33 -39.05 32.82 -27.44
N ARG A 34 -37.98 32.67 -26.65
CA ARG A 34 -37.07 31.50 -26.65
C ARG A 34 -37.16 30.77 -25.31
N ASN A 35 -37.01 29.44 -25.33
CA ASN A 35 -36.99 28.63 -24.10
C ASN A 35 -35.65 28.79 -23.36
N VAL A 36 -35.64 29.71 -22.39
CA VAL A 36 -34.59 29.80 -21.37
C VAL A 36 -34.77 28.65 -20.38
N LYS A 37 -33.69 27.91 -20.13
CA LYS A 37 -33.64 26.74 -19.25
C LYS A 37 -33.31 27.13 -17.80
N GLU A 38 -32.37 28.06 -17.62
CA GLU A 38 -31.93 28.56 -16.32
C GLU A 38 -31.46 30.02 -16.42
N VAL A 39 -31.60 30.78 -15.34
CA VAL A 39 -31.06 32.14 -15.20
C VAL A 39 -30.33 32.27 -13.87
N ALA A 40 -29.06 32.69 -13.93
CA ALA A 40 -28.28 33.09 -12.78
C ALA A 40 -28.11 34.61 -12.77
N CYS A 41 -28.33 35.24 -11.62
CA CYS A 41 -28.16 36.69 -11.44
C CYS A 41 -27.01 36.95 -10.48
N GLY A 42 -25.99 37.67 -10.95
CA GLY A 42 -24.96 38.24 -10.10
C GLY A 42 -25.36 39.61 -9.54
N GLY A 43 -24.40 40.31 -8.95
CA GLY A 43 -24.64 41.63 -8.35
C GLY A 43 -25.16 42.66 -9.35
N ASN A 44 -24.52 42.75 -10.53
CA ASN A 44 -24.84 43.72 -11.58
C ASN A 44 -24.88 43.10 -13.00
N HIS A 45 -24.98 41.78 -13.11
CA HIS A 45 -25.06 41.05 -14.39
C HIS A 45 -25.99 39.83 -14.31
N SER A 46 -26.40 39.32 -15.47
CA SER A 46 -27.25 38.13 -15.60
C SER A 46 -26.70 37.18 -16.65
N VAL A 47 -26.79 35.89 -16.37
CA VAL A 47 -26.38 34.78 -17.24
C VAL A 47 -27.61 33.91 -17.52
N PHE A 48 -27.85 33.64 -18.80
CA PHE A 48 -29.01 32.90 -19.31
C PHE A 48 -28.50 31.63 -20.00
N LEU A 49 -28.94 30.47 -19.51
CA LEU A 49 -28.70 29.18 -20.13
C LEU A 49 -29.95 28.75 -20.90
N LEU A 50 -29.77 28.25 -22.11
CA LEU A 50 -30.85 27.81 -22.99
C LEU A 50 -30.96 26.28 -23.05
N GLU A 51 -32.09 25.75 -23.55
CA GLU A 51 -32.31 24.29 -23.67
C GLU A 51 -31.41 23.61 -24.73
N ASP A 52 -30.78 24.39 -25.61
CA ASP A 52 -29.75 23.94 -26.57
C ASP A 52 -28.32 23.91 -25.95
N GLY A 53 -28.18 24.35 -24.68
CA GLY A 53 -26.91 24.42 -23.96
C GLY A 53 -26.09 25.69 -24.26
N GLU A 54 -26.59 26.62 -25.07
CA GLU A 54 -25.94 27.92 -25.27
C GLU A 54 -26.05 28.80 -24.02
N VAL A 55 -24.98 29.53 -23.71
CA VAL A 55 -24.93 30.53 -22.62
C VAL A 55 -24.84 31.93 -23.19
N TYR A 56 -25.74 32.81 -22.75
CA TYR A 56 -25.77 34.24 -23.07
C TYR A 56 -25.66 35.07 -21.79
N THR A 57 -25.08 36.27 -21.85
CA THR A 57 -24.97 37.16 -20.68
C THR A 57 -25.23 38.62 -21.02
N CYS A 58 -25.62 39.42 -20.03
CA CYS A 58 -25.69 40.88 -20.13
C CYS A 58 -25.53 41.57 -18.77
N GLY A 59 -25.31 42.89 -18.78
CA GLY A 59 -25.14 43.74 -17.60
C GLY A 59 -23.81 44.49 -17.60
N LEU A 60 -23.24 44.65 -16.40
CA LEU A 60 -21.93 45.24 -16.17
C LEU A 60 -20.80 44.27 -16.54
N ASN A 61 -19.72 44.74 -17.14
CA ASN A 61 -18.57 43.94 -17.60
C ASN A 61 -17.20 44.46 -17.09
N THR A 62 -17.19 45.32 -16.08
CA THR A 62 -16.00 45.98 -15.52
C THR A 62 -14.90 45.06 -14.98
N LYS A 63 -15.20 43.77 -14.80
CA LYS A 63 -14.24 42.70 -14.42
C LYS A 63 -14.28 41.50 -15.39
N GLY A 64 -14.86 41.66 -16.58
CA GLY A 64 -14.97 40.59 -17.58
C GLY A 64 -16.01 39.53 -17.24
N GLN A 65 -16.91 39.77 -16.28
CA GLN A 65 -17.89 38.79 -15.77
C GLN A 65 -18.89 38.28 -16.82
N LEU A 66 -19.00 38.96 -17.98
CA LEU A 66 -19.86 38.54 -19.08
C LEU A 66 -19.22 37.44 -19.95
N GLY A 67 -17.89 37.28 -19.94
CA GLY A 67 -17.16 36.25 -20.71
C GLY A 67 -16.98 36.58 -22.20
N HIS A 68 -17.34 37.80 -22.60
CA HIS A 68 -17.16 38.42 -23.92
C HIS A 68 -16.88 39.93 -23.73
N GLU A 69 -16.58 40.65 -24.80
CA GLU A 69 -16.11 42.05 -24.71
C GLU A 69 -17.23 43.09 -24.57
N SER A 70 -18.44 42.80 -25.06
CA SER A 70 -19.56 43.75 -25.09
C SER A 70 -20.14 44.01 -23.69
N GLU A 71 -20.46 45.27 -23.38
CA GLU A 71 -21.16 45.66 -22.13
C GLU A 71 -22.56 46.21 -22.44
N GLY A 72 -23.50 46.04 -21.50
CA GLY A 72 -24.85 46.62 -21.58
C GLY A 72 -25.97 45.59 -21.42
N SER A 73 -27.22 46.04 -21.58
CA SER A 73 -28.42 45.28 -21.21
C SER A 73 -28.91 44.24 -22.23
N LYS A 74 -28.21 44.04 -23.35
CA LYS A 74 -28.59 43.10 -24.41
C LYS A 74 -27.84 41.77 -24.23
N PRO A 75 -28.52 40.61 -24.11
CA PRO A 75 -27.85 39.31 -24.07
C PRO A 75 -27.02 39.01 -25.32
N GLU A 76 -25.77 38.59 -25.12
CA GLU A 76 -24.83 38.11 -26.14
C GLU A 76 -24.20 36.78 -25.72
N GLN A 77 -23.88 35.93 -26.70
CA GLN A 77 -23.43 34.54 -26.50
C GLN A 77 -21.95 34.46 -26.09
N ILE A 78 -21.63 33.60 -25.11
CA ILE A 78 -20.24 33.32 -24.73
C ILE A 78 -19.58 32.41 -25.79
N GLY A 79 -19.00 33.01 -26.83
CA GLY A 79 -18.33 32.27 -27.91
C GLY A 79 -17.22 31.30 -27.44
N ALA A 80 -16.57 31.61 -26.30
CA ALA A 80 -15.58 30.73 -25.67
C ALA A 80 -16.14 29.39 -25.15
N LEU A 81 -17.45 29.28 -24.94
CA LEU A 81 -18.14 28.06 -24.53
C LEU A 81 -18.83 27.34 -25.71
N ALA A 82 -18.77 27.85 -26.94
CA ALA A 82 -19.52 27.29 -28.07
C ALA A 82 -19.11 25.85 -28.50
N GLY A 83 -18.02 25.32 -27.94
CA GLY A 83 -17.60 23.92 -28.07
C GLY A 83 -17.95 23.04 -26.87
N GLN A 84 -18.73 23.53 -25.90
CA GLN A 84 -19.12 22.86 -24.67
C GLN A 84 -20.65 22.89 -24.51
N HIS A 85 -21.26 21.75 -24.20
CA HIS A 85 -22.70 21.69 -23.91
C HIS A 85 -22.92 21.97 -22.41
N ILE A 86 -23.43 23.16 -22.08
CA ILE A 86 -23.56 23.63 -20.70
C ILE A 86 -24.85 23.12 -20.07
N VAL A 87 -24.75 22.53 -18.88
CA VAL A 87 -25.89 21.94 -18.16
C VAL A 87 -26.42 22.79 -17.02
N HIS A 88 -25.59 23.64 -16.41
CA HIS A 88 -25.92 24.46 -15.23
C HIS A 88 -25.03 25.72 -15.16
N VAL A 89 -25.55 26.84 -14.66
CA VAL A 89 -24.83 28.14 -14.51
C VAL A 89 -25.02 28.80 -13.14
N ALA A 90 -24.01 29.55 -12.67
CA ALA A 90 -24.05 30.29 -11.41
C ALA A 90 -23.29 31.64 -11.51
N CYS A 91 -23.61 32.59 -10.63
CA CYS A 91 -23.05 33.96 -10.61
C CYS A 91 -22.87 34.48 -9.18
N GLY A 92 -21.76 35.18 -8.93
CA GLY A 92 -21.53 35.99 -7.73
C GLY A 92 -21.60 37.50 -8.02
N GLU A 93 -21.01 38.34 -7.15
CA GLU A 93 -21.13 39.82 -7.26
C GLU A 93 -20.55 40.36 -8.57
N SER A 94 -19.41 39.81 -9.00
CA SER A 94 -18.71 40.18 -10.24
C SER A 94 -17.92 39.01 -10.84
N HIS A 95 -18.42 37.79 -10.66
CA HIS A 95 -17.86 36.57 -11.26
C HIS A 95 -18.97 35.60 -11.71
N SER A 96 -18.63 34.68 -12.61
CA SER A 96 -19.56 33.78 -13.30
C SER A 96 -18.93 32.40 -13.46
N VAL A 97 -19.76 31.35 -13.37
CA VAL A 97 -19.34 29.95 -13.47
C VAL A 97 -20.33 29.14 -14.30
N ALA A 98 -19.83 28.24 -15.15
CA ALA A 98 -20.63 27.30 -15.95
C ALA A 98 -20.11 25.86 -15.79
N LEU A 99 -21.05 24.91 -15.81
CA LEU A 99 -20.80 23.47 -15.71
C LEU A 99 -21.20 22.78 -17.02
N SER A 100 -20.31 22.01 -17.64
CA SER A 100 -20.65 21.20 -18.83
C SER A 100 -21.21 19.83 -18.46
N ASP A 101 -21.87 19.17 -19.42
CA ASP A 101 -22.37 17.79 -19.30
C ASP A 101 -21.28 16.75 -18.99
N GLN A 102 -20.00 17.11 -19.19
CA GLN A 102 -18.84 16.30 -18.84
C GLN A 102 -18.43 16.45 -17.36
N GLY A 103 -19.19 17.21 -16.56
CA GLY A 103 -18.89 17.51 -15.17
C GLY A 103 -17.75 18.52 -14.99
N GLN A 104 -17.33 19.22 -16.06
CA GLN A 104 -16.23 20.18 -16.05
C GLN A 104 -16.71 21.59 -15.68
N LEU A 105 -15.97 22.25 -14.79
CA LEU A 105 -16.34 23.56 -14.23
C LEU A 105 -15.45 24.68 -14.78
N PHE A 106 -16.07 25.70 -15.39
CA PHE A 106 -15.42 26.84 -16.03
C PHE A 106 -15.78 28.14 -15.31
N SER A 107 -14.80 28.99 -15.00
CA SER A 107 -14.97 30.23 -14.23
C SER A 107 -14.35 31.45 -14.92
N TRP A 108 -14.97 32.62 -14.76
CA TRP A 108 -14.47 33.92 -15.25
C TRP A 108 -15.07 35.11 -14.45
N GLY A 109 -14.58 36.32 -14.71
CA GLY A 109 -14.87 37.54 -13.95
C GLY A 109 -13.75 37.90 -12.96
N ALA A 110 -14.10 38.61 -11.88
CA ALA A 110 -13.16 38.99 -10.82
C ALA A 110 -12.54 37.76 -10.12
N GLY A 111 -11.25 37.83 -9.80
CA GLY A 111 -10.48 36.72 -9.21
C GLY A 111 -9.55 37.10 -8.04
N SER A 112 -9.64 38.33 -7.55
CA SER A 112 -8.83 38.90 -6.46
C SER A 112 -8.87 38.14 -5.14
N ASP A 113 -9.95 37.41 -4.88
CA ASP A 113 -10.32 36.81 -3.61
C ASP A 113 -10.25 35.26 -3.69
N GLY A 114 -9.70 34.73 -4.78
CA GLY A 114 -9.64 33.29 -5.07
C GLY A 114 -10.95 32.68 -5.57
N GLN A 115 -12.02 33.46 -5.76
CA GLN A 115 -13.37 33.02 -6.13
C GLN A 115 -13.43 32.19 -7.44
N LEU A 116 -12.48 32.38 -8.35
CA LEU A 116 -12.38 31.59 -9.59
C LEU A 116 -11.81 30.17 -9.36
N GLY A 117 -11.21 29.87 -8.21
CA GLY A 117 -10.66 28.55 -7.89
C GLY A 117 -9.47 28.11 -8.73
N LEU A 118 -8.91 29.02 -9.52
CA LEU A 118 -7.71 28.82 -10.34
C LEU A 118 -6.47 28.73 -9.44
N THR A 119 -5.42 28.05 -9.91
CA THR A 119 -4.19 27.81 -9.11
C THR A 119 -3.30 29.04 -8.94
N THR A 120 -3.78 30.22 -9.35
CA THR A 120 -3.09 31.51 -9.33
C THR A 120 -4.13 32.62 -9.19
N ILE A 121 -3.93 33.56 -8.26
CA ILE A 121 -4.75 34.77 -8.17
C ILE A 121 -4.50 35.65 -9.40
N GLU A 122 -5.56 36.00 -10.11
CA GLU A 122 -5.58 36.98 -11.20
C GLU A 122 -6.73 37.96 -10.93
N GLU A 123 -6.49 39.27 -11.04
CA GLU A 123 -7.47 40.29 -10.62
C GLU A 123 -8.81 40.15 -11.36
N ALA A 124 -8.75 39.85 -12.65
CA ALA A 124 -9.90 39.57 -13.51
C ALA A 124 -9.51 38.59 -14.63
N VAL A 125 -10.42 37.71 -14.99
CA VAL A 125 -10.29 36.74 -16.09
C VAL A 125 -11.47 36.96 -17.04
N THR A 126 -11.22 37.51 -18.22
CA THR A 126 -12.26 37.93 -19.18
C THR A 126 -12.84 36.79 -20.04
N VAL A 127 -12.27 35.59 -19.96
CA VAL A 127 -12.63 34.43 -20.79
C VAL A 127 -12.74 33.18 -19.91
N PRO A 128 -13.81 32.36 -20.00
CA PRO A 128 -13.98 31.11 -19.25
C PRO A 128 -12.75 30.21 -19.20
N ARG A 129 -12.31 29.83 -17.99
CA ARG A 129 -11.18 28.89 -17.78
C ARG A 129 -11.58 27.68 -16.92
N LEU A 130 -11.07 26.51 -17.28
CA LEU A 130 -11.30 25.23 -16.59
C LEU A 130 -10.60 25.15 -15.22
N ILE A 131 -11.34 24.81 -14.17
CA ILE A 131 -10.83 24.60 -12.81
C ILE A 131 -10.15 23.21 -12.71
N LYS A 132 -8.88 23.16 -13.13
CA LYS A 132 -8.07 21.92 -13.24
C LYS A 132 -8.05 21.07 -11.96
N LYS A 133 -8.11 21.67 -10.77
CA LYS A 133 -8.07 20.97 -9.47
C LYS A 133 -9.27 20.03 -9.24
N LEU A 134 -10.40 20.31 -9.89
CA LEU A 134 -11.62 19.49 -9.79
C LEU A 134 -11.77 18.49 -10.96
N ASN A 135 -10.92 18.52 -11.99
CA ASN A 135 -11.03 17.66 -13.18
C ASN A 135 -10.83 16.14 -12.91
N GLN A 136 -10.53 15.75 -11.67
CA GLN A 136 -10.51 14.35 -11.20
C GLN A 136 -11.80 13.96 -10.44
N GLN A 137 -12.81 14.84 -10.43
CA GLN A 137 -14.14 14.65 -9.85
C GLN A 137 -15.17 15.05 -10.92
N THR A 138 -16.33 14.39 -10.95
CA THR A 138 -17.48 14.90 -11.72
C THR A 138 -18.20 15.93 -10.85
N ILE A 139 -18.49 17.12 -11.36
CA ILE A 139 -19.33 18.10 -10.64
C ILE A 139 -20.80 17.97 -11.08
N LEU A 140 -21.72 17.94 -10.12
CA LEU A 140 -23.18 17.89 -10.32
C LEU A 140 -23.83 19.27 -10.27
N GLN A 141 -23.36 20.12 -9.36
CA GLN A 141 -23.94 21.44 -9.10
C GLN A 141 -22.83 22.41 -8.68
N VAL A 142 -23.00 23.70 -8.99
CA VAL A 142 -22.24 24.81 -8.41
C VAL A 142 -23.18 25.90 -7.91
N SER A 143 -22.80 26.56 -6.82
CA SER A 143 -23.47 27.75 -6.30
C SER A 143 -22.44 28.79 -5.86
N CYS A 144 -22.63 30.04 -6.30
CA CYS A 144 -21.74 31.16 -6.01
C CYS A 144 -22.38 32.05 -4.95
N GLY A 145 -21.62 32.49 -3.96
CA GLY A 145 -21.93 33.69 -3.19
C GLY A 145 -21.23 34.91 -3.80
N ASN A 146 -21.11 36.01 -3.07
CA ASN A 146 -20.54 37.23 -3.66
C ASN A 146 -19.07 37.06 -4.06
N TRP A 147 -18.28 36.48 -3.16
CA TRP A 147 -16.82 36.34 -3.29
C TRP A 147 -16.34 34.91 -3.04
N HIS A 148 -17.25 33.93 -3.08
CA HIS A 148 -16.96 32.52 -2.84
C HIS A 148 -17.82 31.60 -3.72
N CYS A 149 -17.36 30.37 -3.89
CA CYS A 149 -18.01 29.31 -4.64
C CYS A 149 -18.05 28.03 -3.81
N LEU A 150 -19.13 27.26 -3.95
CA LEU A 150 -19.17 25.85 -3.58
C LEU A 150 -19.63 24.99 -4.76
N ALA A 151 -19.01 23.82 -4.90
CA ALA A 151 -19.41 22.80 -5.86
C ALA A 151 -19.74 21.49 -5.14
N LEU A 152 -20.82 20.85 -5.60
CA LEU A 152 -21.18 19.48 -5.22
C LEU A 152 -20.59 18.54 -6.27
N ALA A 153 -19.63 17.72 -5.88
CA ALA A 153 -19.14 16.62 -6.70
C ALA A 153 -20.11 15.44 -6.64
N ALA A 154 -20.23 14.69 -7.73
CA ALA A 154 -20.78 13.34 -7.70
C ALA A 154 -19.85 12.45 -6.87
N ASP A 155 -20.34 11.93 -5.75
CA ASP A 155 -19.95 10.59 -5.34
C ASP A 155 -20.51 9.56 -6.35
N GLY A 156 -20.00 8.34 -6.34
CA GLY A 156 -20.19 7.39 -7.44
C GLY A 156 -21.54 6.66 -7.47
N GLN A 157 -22.65 7.40 -7.58
CA GLN A 157 -23.99 6.86 -7.81
C GLN A 157 -24.67 7.70 -8.90
N PHE A 158 -25.30 7.20 -9.97
CA PHE A 158 -25.78 5.85 -10.39
C PHE A 158 -25.74 5.79 -11.97
N PHE A 159 -26.47 5.01 -12.80
CA PHE A 159 -27.73 4.23 -12.70
C PHE A 159 -27.79 3.04 -13.67
N THR A 160 -28.56 2.02 -13.29
CA THR A 160 -29.25 1.07 -14.19
C THR A 160 -30.65 0.76 -13.62
N TRP A 161 -31.55 0.21 -14.44
CA TRP A 161 -33.00 0.27 -14.26
C TRP A 161 -33.63 -0.88 -13.43
N GLY A 162 -34.67 -0.56 -12.65
CA GLY A 162 -35.51 -1.56 -11.96
C GLY A 162 -36.46 -0.95 -10.92
N GLN A 163 -37.60 -1.60 -10.66
CA GLN A 163 -38.58 -1.15 -9.67
C GLN A 163 -38.08 -1.44 -8.25
N ASN A 164 -37.67 -0.40 -7.50
CA ASN A 164 -37.01 -0.55 -6.20
C ASN A 164 -37.60 0.39 -5.12
N SER A 165 -38.59 -0.09 -4.37
CA SER A 165 -39.47 0.73 -3.51
C SER A 165 -38.87 1.21 -2.18
N TYR A 166 -37.57 1.00 -1.90
CA TYR A 166 -36.99 1.21 -0.56
C TYR A 166 -35.70 2.05 -0.52
N GLY A 167 -35.67 3.17 -1.24
CA GLY A 167 -35.05 4.41 -0.75
C GLY A 167 -33.52 4.54 -0.79
N GLN A 168 -32.80 3.74 -1.57
CA GLN A 168 -31.33 3.77 -1.62
C GLN A 168 -30.83 4.78 -2.67
N LEU A 169 -30.33 5.92 -2.19
CA LEU A 169 -29.60 6.96 -2.96
C LEU A 169 -28.61 7.67 -2.01
N GLY A 170 -27.42 7.96 -2.51
CA GLY A 170 -26.20 8.40 -1.83
C GLY A 170 -25.51 9.53 -2.60
N LEU A 171 -24.71 10.32 -1.87
CA LEU A 171 -24.73 11.78 -2.02
C LEU A 171 -23.41 12.50 -1.65
N GLY A 172 -23.21 13.64 -2.32
CA GLY A 172 -21.90 14.07 -2.83
C GLY A 172 -20.94 14.77 -1.87
N ALA A 173 -19.67 14.82 -2.30
CA ALA A 173 -18.61 15.56 -1.64
C ALA A 173 -18.68 17.06 -1.96
N VAL A 174 -18.63 17.89 -0.92
CA VAL A 174 -18.78 19.36 -1.03
C VAL A 174 -17.42 20.04 -1.02
N PHE A 175 -17.11 20.85 -2.03
CA PHE A 175 -15.89 21.63 -2.13
C PHE A 175 -16.19 23.12 -2.09
N GLY A 176 -15.44 23.90 -1.32
CA GLY A 176 -15.58 25.36 -1.23
C GLY A 176 -14.27 26.12 -1.45
N TRP A 177 -14.36 27.32 -2.02
CA TRP A 177 -13.22 28.24 -2.25
C TRP A 177 -13.65 29.70 -2.41
N GLY A 178 -12.69 30.62 -2.38
CA GLY A 178 -12.88 32.07 -2.32
C GLY A 178 -12.82 32.63 -0.90
N LYS A 179 -13.49 33.75 -0.67
CA LYS A 179 -13.59 34.44 0.62
C LYS A 179 -14.23 33.57 1.69
N ASN A 180 -13.69 33.62 2.91
CA ASN A 180 -14.09 32.81 4.06
C ASN A 180 -14.10 33.59 5.40
N SER A 181 -14.04 34.92 5.34
CA SER A 181 -13.94 35.83 6.51
C SER A 181 -14.97 35.60 7.63
N SER A 182 -16.10 34.99 7.29
CA SER A 182 -17.26 34.78 8.17
C SER A 182 -17.54 33.28 8.34
N GLY A 183 -16.63 32.41 7.88
CA GLY A 183 -16.76 30.95 7.92
C GLY A 183 -17.60 30.32 6.80
N GLN A 184 -17.93 31.08 5.75
CA GLN A 184 -18.89 30.67 4.69
C GLN A 184 -18.46 29.48 3.83
N LEU A 185 -17.22 29.00 3.95
CA LEU A 185 -16.80 27.73 3.32
C LEU A 185 -17.03 26.50 4.21
N GLY A 186 -17.35 26.68 5.50
CA GLY A 186 -17.59 25.58 6.45
C GLY A 186 -16.34 24.75 6.77
N LEU A 187 -15.15 25.31 6.56
CA LEU A 187 -13.85 24.62 6.63
C LEU A 187 -13.22 24.61 8.03
N SER A 188 -13.98 24.94 9.07
CA SER A 188 -13.54 25.05 10.47
C SER A 188 -12.46 26.11 10.73
N ASP A 189 -12.28 27.06 9.81
CA ASP A 189 -11.55 28.31 10.01
C ASP A 189 -12.12 29.42 9.12
N GLU A 190 -11.67 30.65 9.33
CA GLU A 190 -12.09 31.88 8.63
C GLU A 190 -11.12 32.28 7.50
N ARG A 191 -10.25 31.35 7.04
CA ARG A 191 -9.18 31.68 6.07
C ARG A 191 -9.64 31.49 4.64
N ASP A 192 -9.50 32.54 3.85
CA ASP A 192 -9.78 32.56 2.41
C ASP A 192 -9.00 31.47 1.66
N ARG A 193 -9.58 30.94 0.58
CA ARG A 193 -9.04 29.77 -0.15
C ARG A 193 -8.95 30.03 -1.64
N GLU A 194 -7.73 30.21 -2.13
CA GLU A 194 -7.43 30.41 -3.56
C GLU A 194 -7.86 29.26 -4.47
N SER A 195 -8.07 28.05 -3.92
CA SER A 195 -8.46 26.88 -4.71
C SER A 195 -9.35 25.88 -3.95
N PRO A 196 -10.19 25.09 -4.65
CA PRO A 196 -11.17 24.16 -4.06
C PRO A 196 -10.67 23.34 -2.85
N CYS A 197 -11.38 23.41 -1.73
CA CYS A 197 -11.09 22.70 -0.48
C CYS A 197 -12.28 21.85 -0.04
N HIS A 198 -12.06 20.59 0.37
CA HIS A 198 -13.13 19.67 0.78
C HIS A 198 -13.70 20.02 2.17
N VAL A 199 -15.02 20.25 2.23
CA VAL A 199 -15.82 20.53 3.44
C VAL A 199 -16.11 19.23 4.21
N LYS A 200 -15.07 18.71 4.89
CA LYS A 200 -15.05 17.37 5.52
C LYS A 200 -16.24 17.06 6.44
N LEU A 201 -16.81 18.06 7.12
CA LEU A 201 -17.93 17.88 8.05
C LEU A 201 -19.24 17.45 7.36
N LEU A 202 -19.39 17.72 6.06
CA LEU A 202 -20.59 17.35 5.30
C LEU A 202 -20.53 15.92 4.73
N ARG A 203 -19.36 15.27 4.72
CA ARG A 203 -19.13 13.95 4.11
C ARG A 203 -20.14 12.87 4.54
N SER A 204 -20.53 12.86 5.80
CA SER A 204 -21.49 11.88 6.35
C SER A 204 -22.95 12.36 6.33
N GLN A 205 -23.22 13.61 5.95
CA GLN A 205 -24.55 14.21 6.01
C GLN A 205 -25.42 13.93 4.77
N LYS A 206 -24.83 13.39 3.70
CA LYS A 206 -25.50 13.04 2.44
C LYS A 206 -26.19 14.26 1.79
N VAL A 207 -25.38 15.19 1.29
CA VAL A 207 -25.82 16.48 0.69
C VAL A 207 -26.29 16.30 -0.76
N VAL A 208 -27.49 16.80 -1.06
CA VAL A 208 -28.12 16.77 -2.41
C VAL A 208 -27.95 18.06 -3.20
N TYR A 209 -27.88 19.20 -2.51
CA TYR A 209 -28.06 20.51 -3.11
C TYR A 209 -27.43 21.59 -2.23
N ILE A 210 -26.84 22.60 -2.87
CA ILE A 210 -26.14 23.73 -2.25
C ILE A 210 -26.81 25.03 -2.72
N SER A 211 -26.96 26.00 -1.82
CA SER A 211 -27.35 27.37 -2.14
C SER A 211 -26.52 28.38 -1.34
N CYS A 212 -25.82 29.27 -2.03
CA CYS A 212 -25.00 30.32 -1.44
C CYS A 212 -25.74 31.66 -1.41
N GLY A 213 -25.60 32.41 -0.31
CA GLY A 213 -25.95 33.82 -0.20
C GLY A 213 -24.71 34.71 -0.27
N GLU A 214 -24.79 35.96 0.19
CA GLU A 214 -23.65 36.90 0.08
C GLU A 214 -22.42 36.43 0.85
N GLU A 215 -22.60 36.13 2.15
CA GLU A 215 -21.54 35.66 3.06
C GLU A 215 -21.99 34.44 3.88
N HIS A 216 -22.97 33.69 3.39
CA HIS A 216 -23.45 32.46 4.03
C HIS A 216 -23.77 31.38 3.01
N THR A 217 -23.88 30.14 3.46
CA THR A 217 -24.22 28.98 2.63
C THR A 217 -25.20 28.08 3.37
N ALA A 218 -26.20 27.61 2.64
CA ALA A 218 -27.11 26.55 3.06
C ALA A 218 -26.90 25.30 2.20
N VAL A 219 -26.99 24.13 2.82
CA VAL A 219 -26.96 22.83 2.13
C VAL A 219 -28.12 21.97 2.58
N LEU A 220 -28.71 21.23 1.64
CA LEU A 220 -29.83 20.33 1.84
C LEU A 220 -29.34 18.89 1.81
N THR A 221 -29.85 18.04 2.70
CA THR A 221 -29.66 16.59 2.68
C THR A 221 -30.88 15.87 2.11
N LYS A 222 -30.71 14.65 1.60
CA LYS A 222 -31.86 13.83 1.13
C LYS A 222 -32.86 13.46 2.22
N SER A 223 -32.47 13.48 3.49
CA SER A 223 -33.41 13.37 4.61
C SER A 223 -34.23 14.65 4.85
N GLY A 224 -34.12 15.65 3.97
CA GLY A 224 -34.77 16.95 4.10
C GLY A 224 -34.20 17.82 5.20
N GLY A 225 -32.99 17.51 5.69
CA GLY A 225 -32.29 18.30 6.69
C GLY A 225 -31.55 19.47 6.06
N VAL A 226 -31.68 20.65 6.64
CA VAL A 226 -30.95 21.86 6.23
C VAL A 226 -29.81 22.13 7.21
N PHE A 227 -28.62 22.37 6.67
CA PHE A 227 -27.46 22.86 7.40
C PHE A 227 -27.03 24.21 6.84
N THR A 228 -26.59 25.11 7.70
CA THR A 228 -26.22 26.50 7.39
C THR A 228 -24.90 26.85 8.08
N PHE A 229 -24.11 27.72 7.44
CA PHE A 229 -22.81 28.21 7.91
C PHE A 229 -22.44 29.53 7.22
N GLY A 230 -21.45 30.24 7.76
CA GLY A 230 -21.09 31.60 7.35
C GLY A 230 -21.68 32.67 8.27
N ALA A 231 -21.89 33.87 7.71
CA ALA A 231 -22.41 35.01 8.44
C ALA A 231 -23.86 34.80 8.94
N GLY A 232 -24.13 35.15 10.20
CA GLY A 232 -25.43 35.06 10.87
C GLY A 232 -26.00 36.40 11.34
N SER A 233 -25.30 37.52 11.10
CA SER A 233 -25.64 38.87 11.58
C SER A 233 -27.07 39.39 11.37
N CYS A 234 -27.82 38.84 10.40
CA CYS A 234 -29.22 39.15 10.12
C CYS A 234 -30.20 38.02 10.46
N GLY A 235 -29.71 36.87 10.96
CA GLY A 235 -30.51 35.68 11.27
C GLY A 235 -30.59 34.66 10.13
N GLN A 236 -29.80 34.83 9.06
CA GLN A 236 -29.89 34.07 7.80
C GLN A 236 -29.51 32.58 7.91
N LEU A 237 -28.92 32.18 9.05
CA LEU A 237 -28.63 30.79 9.41
C LEU A 237 -29.80 30.11 10.14
N GLY A 238 -30.77 30.87 10.66
CA GLY A 238 -32.01 30.32 11.25
C GLY A 238 -31.88 29.66 12.63
N HIS A 239 -30.73 29.79 13.30
CA HIS A 239 -30.38 29.09 14.54
C HIS A 239 -30.82 29.78 15.85
N ASP A 240 -31.91 30.56 15.82
CA ASP A 240 -32.35 31.49 16.88
C ASP A 240 -31.28 32.51 17.33
N SER A 241 -30.25 32.71 16.51
CA SER A 241 -29.03 33.46 16.83
C SER A 241 -28.70 34.47 15.73
N MET A 242 -27.87 35.47 16.08
CA MET A 242 -27.25 36.43 15.15
C MET A 242 -25.74 36.22 15.01
N ASN A 243 -25.20 35.12 15.57
CA ASN A 243 -23.78 34.79 15.50
C ASN A 243 -23.45 34.09 14.18
N ASP A 244 -22.22 34.29 13.69
CA ASP A 244 -21.65 33.58 12.56
C ASP A 244 -21.27 32.13 12.95
N GLU A 245 -21.30 31.20 12.00
CA GLU A 245 -21.05 29.77 12.22
C GLU A 245 -19.99 29.23 11.23
N VAL A 246 -18.76 29.02 11.71
CA VAL A 246 -17.62 28.53 10.90
C VAL A 246 -17.66 27.03 10.55
N ASN A 247 -18.69 26.33 11.04
CA ASN A 247 -18.92 24.91 10.83
C ASN A 247 -20.38 24.68 10.38
N PRO A 248 -20.66 23.75 9.45
CA PRO A 248 -22.03 23.44 9.04
C PRO A 248 -22.92 22.98 10.21
N ARG A 249 -23.84 23.85 10.64
CA ARG A 249 -24.76 23.62 11.76
C ARG A 249 -26.17 23.33 11.23
N ARG A 250 -26.85 22.33 11.82
CA ARG A 250 -28.21 21.96 11.42
C ARG A 250 -29.24 22.98 11.93
N VAL A 251 -30.19 23.38 11.09
CA VAL A 251 -31.37 24.15 11.50
C VAL A 251 -32.32 23.21 12.28
N LEU A 252 -32.56 23.50 13.56
CA LEU A 252 -33.32 22.60 14.46
C LEU A 252 -34.83 22.83 14.32
N GLU A 253 -35.22 24.03 13.96
CA GLU A 253 -36.58 24.52 13.78
C GLU A 253 -37.27 23.88 12.57
N LEU A 254 -36.48 23.32 11.63
CA LEU A 254 -36.94 22.52 10.50
C LEU A 254 -36.81 20.99 10.77
N MET A 255 -36.34 20.58 11.95
CA MET A 255 -36.17 19.16 12.27
C MET A 255 -37.53 18.45 12.41
N GLY A 256 -37.69 17.31 11.72
CA GLY A 256 -38.96 16.60 11.62
C GLY A 256 -39.84 17.07 10.45
N SER A 257 -39.49 18.18 9.78
CA SER A 257 -40.00 18.49 8.45
C SER A 257 -39.07 17.92 7.38
N GLU A 258 -39.64 17.44 6.28
CA GLU A 258 -38.87 17.15 5.06
C GLU A 258 -38.83 18.41 4.19
N VAL A 259 -37.70 19.10 4.15
CA VAL A 259 -37.44 20.19 3.19
C VAL A 259 -37.08 19.58 1.84
N SER A 260 -37.67 20.04 0.73
CA SER A 260 -37.32 19.57 -0.63
C SER A 260 -36.61 20.60 -1.49
N GLN A 261 -36.67 21.88 -1.11
CA GLN A 261 -36.00 22.98 -1.79
C GLN A 261 -35.43 23.97 -0.78
N ILE A 262 -34.25 24.48 -1.05
CA ILE A 262 -33.65 25.62 -0.36
C ILE A 262 -33.23 26.67 -1.39
N ALA A 263 -33.27 27.95 -1.00
CA ALA A 263 -32.70 29.03 -1.79
C ALA A 263 -32.19 30.14 -0.87
N CYS A 264 -30.97 30.63 -1.13
CA CYS A 264 -30.36 31.75 -0.44
C CYS A 264 -30.46 33.02 -1.31
N GLY A 265 -30.70 34.16 -0.67
CA GLY A 265 -30.49 35.48 -1.26
C GLY A 265 -29.34 36.18 -0.55
N ARG A 266 -29.24 37.51 -0.70
CA ARG A 266 -28.14 38.33 -0.14
C ARG A 266 -27.90 38.04 1.34
N HIS A 267 -28.92 38.26 2.17
CA HIS A 267 -28.86 38.05 3.62
C HIS A 267 -30.09 37.29 4.13
N HIS A 268 -30.66 36.40 3.33
CA HIS A 268 -31.83 35.60 3.70
C HIS A 268 -31.77 34.20 3.11
N THR A 269 -32.52 33.28 3.73
CA THR A 269 -32.63 31.88 3.36
C THR A 269 -34.08 31.45 3.34
N LEU A 270 -34.43 30.62 2.38
CA LEU A 270 -35.77 30.05 2.15
C LEU A 270 -35.69 28.53 2.21
N ALA A 271 -36.72 27.89 2.77
CA ALA A 271 -36.89 26.45 2.80
C ALA A 271 -38.35 26.07 2.52
N PHE A 272 -38.59 25.14 1.60
CA PHE A 272 -39.94 24.66 1.25
C PHE A 272 -40.19 23.23 1.74
N VAL A 273 -41.35 23.00 2.36
CA VAL A 273 -41.76 21.72 2.97
C VAL A 273 -43.00 21.17 2.26
N PRO A 274 -42.87 20.18 1.34
CA PRO A 274 -43.98 19.70 0.51
C PRO A 274 -45.19 19.15 1.28
N SER A 275 -44.95 18.54 2.45
CA SER A 275 -46.01 17.90 3.26
C SER A 275 -47.01 18.91 3.84
N SER A 276 -46.58 20.14 4.10
CA SER A 276 -47.45 21.26 4.51
C SER A 276 -47.78 22.21 3.34
N GLY A 277 -46.94 22.22 2.31
CA GLY A 277 -46.96 23.21 1.23
C GLY A 277 -46.43 24.58 1.66
N MET A 278 -45.89 24.72 2.87
CA MET A 278 -45.41 26.00 3.40
C MET A 278 -43.98 26.29 2.93
N ILE A 279 -43.72 27.57 2.64
CA ILE A 279 -42.38 28.14 2.53
C ILE A 279 -42.05 28.81 3.87
N TYR A 280 -40.85 28.57 4.39
CA TYR A 280 -40.28 29.27 5.54
C TYR A 280 -39.15 30.19 5.08
N ALA A 281 -39.05 31.36 5.69
CA ALA A 281 -38.04 32.37 5.43
C ALA A 281 -37.36 32.83 6.73
N PHE A 282 -36.07 33.13 6.67
CA PHE A 282 -35.27 33.64 7.79
C PHE A 282 -34.09 34.48 7.28
N GLY A 283 -33.58 35.39 8.12
CA GLY A 283 -32.58 36.39 7.78
C GLY A 283 -33.09 37.83 7.76
N CYS A 284 -32.47 38.65 6.92
CA CYS A 284 -32.76 40.06 6.75
C CYS A 284 -34.18 40.29 6.20
N GLY A 285 -34.96 41.14 6.85
CA GLY A 285 -36.29 41.54 6.39
C GLY A 285 -36.42 43.00 5.98
N THR A 286 -35.34 43.79 6.08
CA THR A 286 -35.38 45.26 5.91
C THR A 286 -35.90 45.74 4.54
N ARG A 287 -35.91 44.87 3.51
CA ARG A 287 -36.44 45.14 2.18
C ARG A 287 -37.68 44.31 1.84
N GLY A 288 -38.29 43.64 2.82
CA GLY A 288 -39.47 42.79 2.64
C GLY A 288 -39.17 41.40 2.05
N GLN A 289 -37.91 41.05 1.81
CA GLN A 289 -37.49 39.85 1.06
C GLN A 289 -37.91 38.51 1.70
N LEU A 290 -38.30 38.52 2.98
CA LEU A 290 -38.85 37.36 3.69
C LEU A 290 -40.34 37.06 3.39
N GLY A 291 -41.10 38.03 2.85
CA GLY A 291 -42.51 37.83 2.49
C GLY A 291 -43.45 37.58 3.68
N THR A 292 -43.06 37.99 4.89
CA THR A 292 -43.82 37.79 6.14
C THR A 292 -44.87 38.88 6.40
N GLY A 293 -44.94 39.93 5.57
CA GLY A 293 -45.76 41.12 5.80
C GLY A 293 -45.13 42.18 6.70
N HIS A 294 -43.90 41.95 7.18
CA HIS A 294 -43.15 42.88 8.05
C HIS A 294 -41.70 43.05 7.57
N THR A 295 -41.09 44.19 7.90
CA THR A 295 -39.73 44.56 7.44
C THR A 295 -38.64 44.35 8.50
N CYS A 296 -38.87 43.45 9.46
CA CYS A 296 -37.94 43.11 10.53
C CYS A 296 -37.10 41.87 10.20
N ASN A 297 -35.87 41.80 10.72
CA ASN A 297 -35.03 40.60 10.63
C ASN A 297 -35.60 39.45 11.47
N VAL A 298 -35.39 38.21 11.01
CA VAL A 298 -36.03 37.00 11.54
C VAL A 298 -34.98 35.92 11.75
N LYS A 299 -34.71 35.56 13.01
CA LYS A 299 -33.65 34.62 13.41
C LYS A 299 -34.01 33.13 13.41
N CYS A 300 -35.28 32.80 13.13
CA CYS A 300 -35.80 31.43 13.05
C CYS A 300 -36.72 31.26 11.83
N PRO A 301 -36.71 30.10 11.14
CA PRO A 301 -37.59 29.78 10.02
C PRO A 301 -39.06 30.14 10.29
N SER A 302 -39.55 31.19 9.63
CA SER A 302 -40.89 31.73 9.83
C SER A 302 -41.73 31.60 8.55
N PRO A 303 -43.03 31.26 8.64
CA PRO A 303 -43.84 30.99 7.45
C PRO A 303 -44.04 32.26 6.60
N VAL A 304 -43.78 32.14 5.29
CA VAL A 304 -44.07 33.19 4.30
C VAL A 304 -45.57 33.41 4.21
N LYS A 305 -46.02 34.66 4.29
CA LYS A 305 -47.44 35.01 4.27
C LYS A 305 -48.03 34.74 2.88
N GLY A 306 -48.99 33.83 2.79
CA GLY A 306 -49.63 33.47 1.52
C GLY A 306 -50.67 32.37 1.66
N HIS A 307 -51.45 32.14 0.60
CA HIS A 307 -52.41 31.04 0.51
C HIS A 307 -51.72 29.82 -0.10
N TRP A 308 -50.92 29.12 0.70
CA TRP A 308 -50.16 27.94 0.26
C TRP A 308 -50.90 26.63 0.53
N ALA A 309 -50.68 25.62 -0.31
CA ALA A 309 -51.23 24.27 -0.13
C ALA A 309 -50.25 23.17 -0.58
N ALA A 310 -50.28 22.03 0.13
CA ALA A 310 -49.63 20.80 -0.31
C ALA A 310 -50.39 20.19 -1.50
N HIS A 311 -49.65 19.62 -2.47
CA HIS A 311 -50.23 19.07 -3.71
C HIS A 311 -51.29 17.98 -3.46
N ASN A 312 -51.02 17.07 -2.51
CA ASN A 312 -51.93 15.98 -2.14
C ASN A 312 -52.92 16.37 -1.02
N GLY A 313 -52.98 17.65 -0.63
CA GLY A 313 -53.85 18.12 0.45
C GLY A 313 -55.33 18.19 0.03
N GLN A 314 -56.23 17.61 0.84
CA GLN A 314 -57.67 17.74 0.62
C GLN A 314 -58.14 19.18 0.92
N LEU A 315 -58.30 19.98 -0.15
CA LEU A 315 -58.93 21.32 -0.08
C LEU A 315 -60.47 21.28 -0.25
N SER A 316 -61.03 20.09 -0.46
CA SER A 316 -62.47 19.83 -0.60
C SER A 316 -63.27 20.37 0.59
N GLY A 317 -64.08 21.41 0.35
CA GLY A 317 -64.96 22.01 1.35
C GLY A 317 -64.55 23.41 1.84
N LYS A 318 -63.36 23.93 1.51
CA LYS A 318 -63.04 25.34 1.78
C LYS A 318 -63.65 26.26 0.70
N PRO A 319 -64.40 27.32 1.06
CA PRO A 319 -65.04 28.22 0.09
C PRO A 319 -64.05 29.11 -0.71
N ASP A 320 -62.74 29.00 -0.42
CA ASP A 320 -61.67 29.83 -0.98
C ASP A 320 -60.61 29.02 -1.77
N ALA A 321 -60.92 27.77 -2.16
CA ALA A 321 -59.97 26.86 -2.81
C ALA A 321 -59.20 27.49 -4.00
N CYS A 322 -59.86 28.29 -4.84
CA CYS A 322 -59.25 28.94 -6.00
C CYS A 322 -58.23 30.05 -5.66
N LYS A 323 -58.09 30.44 -4.38
CA LYS A 323 -57.02 31.35 -3.89
C LYS A 323 -55.72 30.62 -3.54
N TYR A 324 -55.76 29.30 -3.38
CA TYR A 324 -54.61 28.51 -2.94
C TYR A 324 -53.65 28.19 -4.09
N HIS A 325 -52.35 28.35 -3.80
CA HIS A 325 -51.25 28.15 -4.72
C HIS A 325 -50.46 26.90 -4.28
N ILE A 326 -50.18 26.01 -5.23
CA ILE A 326 -49.21 24.92 -5.05
C ILE A 326 -47.87 25.41 -5.58
N VAL A 327 -46.88 25.45 -4.69
CA VAL A 327 -45.48 25.78 -5.03
C VAL A 327 -44.96 24.74 -6.02
N LYS A 328 -44.31 25.20 -7.09
CA LYS A 328 -43.50 24.36 -7.96
C LYS A 328 -42.01 24.50 -7.62
N HIS A 329 -41.49 25.74 -7.59
CA HIS A 329 -40.07 26.03 -7.41
C HIS A 329 -39.88 27.38 -6.71
N ILE A 330 -39.02 27.45 -5.70
CA ILE A 330 -38.60 28.69 -5.02
C ILE A 330 -37.30 29.23 -5.62
N PHE A 331 -37.09 30.55 -5.59
CA PHE A 331 -35.84 31.20 -5.99
C PHE A 331 -35.60 32.44 -5.12
N SER A 332 -34.35 32.83 -4.99
CA SER A 332 -33.93 34.09 -4.35
C SER A 332 -32.64 34.58 -4.99
N GLY A 333 -32.43 35.89 -4.95
CA GLY A 333 -31.25 36.54 -5.51
C GLY A 333 -31.25 38.01 -5.12
N GLY A 334 -30.07 38.53 -4.71
CA GLY A 334 -29.99 39.86 -4.09
C GLY A 334 -31.01 40.00 -2.94
N ASP A 335 -31.74 41.12 -2.92
CA ASP A 335 -32.80 41.42 -1.96
C ASP A 335 -34.21 41.04 -2.48
N GLN A 336 -34.32 40.02 -3.35
CA GLN A 336 -35.57 39.56 -3.97
C GLN A 336 -35.82 38.06 -3.73
N THR A 337 -37.09 37.68 -3.79
CA THR A 337 -37.58 36.30 -3.68
C THR A 337 -38.69 36.05 -4.70
N PHE A 338 -38.64 34.90 -5.37
CA PHE A 338 -39.63 34.47 -6.37
C PHE A 338 -40.15 33.06 -6.08
N VAL A 339 -41.39 32.80 -6.50
CA VAL A 339 -41.99 31.47 -6.47
C VAL A 339 -42.71 31.20 -7.79
N LEU A 340 -42.31 30.13 -8.48
CA LEU A 340 -43.15 29.48 -9.49
C LEU A 340 -44.19 28.64 -8.76
N CYS A 341 -45.46 28.86 -9.06
CA CYS A 341 -46.59 28.18 -8.44
C CYS A 341 -47.74 27.99 -9.44
N SER A 342 -48.50 26.93 -9.25
CA SER A 342 -49.71 26.60 -10.01
C SER A 342 -50.97 26.87 -9.18
N LYS A 343 -52.11 27.03 -9.86
CA LYS A 343 -53.43 26.96 -9.20
C LYS A 343 -53.79 25.50 -8.96
N TYR A 344 -54.49 25.23 -7.85
CA TYR A 344 -54.84 23.87 -7.41
C TYR A 344 -55.38 22.96 -8.52
N GLU A 345 -56.33 23.48 -9.30
CA GLU A 345 -57.12 22.78 -10.33
C GLU A 345 -56.29 22.16 -11.48
N ASN A 346 -55.07 22.62 -11.73
CA ASN A 346 -54.15 22.09 -12.76
C ASN A 346 -52.71 22.00 -12.23
N SER A 347 -52.56 21.51 -11.00
CA SER A 347 -51.26 21.47 -10.33
C SER A 347 -50.42 20.25 -10.72
N LEU A 348 -49.11 20.47 -10.82
CA LEU A 348 -48.08 19.44 -10.76
C LEU A 348 -47.48 19.42 -9.35
N PRO A 349 -46.82 18.32 -8.92
CA PRO A 349 -46.02 18.34 -7.70
C PRO A 349 -44.91 19.39 -7.77
N ALA A 350 -44.41 19.78 -6.61
CA ALA A 350 -43.21 20.60 -6.51
C ALA A 350 -41.98 19.82 -7.01
N ASP A 351 -41.02 20.54 -7.58
CA ASP A 351 -39.72 19.94 -7.91
C ASP A 351 -39.01 19.55 -6.59
N ASP A 352 -38.32 18.40 -6.53
CA ASP A 352 -37.65 17.95 -5.31
C ASP A 352 -36.13 17.90 -5.54
N PHE A 353 -35.40 18.84 -4.95
CA PHE A 353 -33.94 18.94 -5.13
C PHE A 353 -33.21 17.78 -4.42
N ARG A 354 -33.92 16.93 -3.66
CA ARG A 354 -33.40 15.67 -3.13
C ARG A 354 -33.36 14.55 -4.17
N THR A 355 -34.00 14.74 -5.32
CA THR A 355 -33.99 13.82 -6.46
C THR A 355 -33.34 14.50 -7.66
N ILE A 356 -32.09 14.14 -7.96
CA ILE A 356 -31.36 14.65 -9.13
C ILE A 356 -31.92 13.97 -10.39
N ASN A 357 -32.17 14.75 -11.46
CA ASN A 357 -32.72 14.20 -12.70
C ASN A 357 -31.64 13.40 -13.45
N GLU A 358 -31.76 12.07 -13.33
CA GLU A 358 -30.77 11.04 -13.62
C GLU A 358 -30.19 11.09 -15.05
N THR A 359 -30.99 11.57 -16.00
CA THR A 359 -30.71 11.53 -17.45
C THR A 359 -29.61 12.48 -17.94
N ARG A 360 -29.03 13.32 -17.07
CA ARG A 360 -28.25 14.51 -17.49
C ARG A 360 -26.78 14.59 -17.04
N TYR A 361 -26.28 13.71 -16.16
CA TYR A 361 -25.05 14.05 -15.38
C TYR A 361 -23.87 13.05 -15.33
N THR A 362 -24.00 11.77 -15.71
CA THR A 362 -22.82 10.90 -15.88
C THR A 362 -23.04 9.67 -16.76
N CYS A 363 -21.99 9.25 -17.45
CA CYS A 363 -21.87 7.91 -18.04
C CYS A 363 -20.92 7.06 -17.19
N LEU A 364 -21.46 6.11 -16.42
CA LEU A 364 -20.64 5.08 -15.78
C LEU A 364 -20.03 4.12 -16.81
N ILE A 365 -19.01 3.36 -16.41
CA ILE A 365 -18.37 2.31 -17.20
C ILE A 365 -18.89 0.97 -16.68
N ASN A 366 -20.01 0.51 -17.25
CA ASN A 366 -20.63 -0.77 -16.96
C ASN A 366 -20.78 -1.63 -18.23
N ASP A 367 -21.32 -2.84 -18.06
CA ASP A 367 -21.57 -3.79 -19.16
C ASP A 367 -22.41 -3.21 -20.31
N GLU A 368 -23.51 -2.52 -19.97
CA GLU A 368 -24.48 -1.98 -20.92
C GLU A 368 -23.88 -0.81 -21.70
N THR A 369 -23.13 0.07 -21.02
CA THR A 369 -22.43 1.19 -21.66
C THR A 369 -21.29 0.71 -22.56
N ILE A 370 -20.60 -0.38 -22.20
CA ILE A 370 -19.56 -0.99 -23.04
C ILE A 370 -20.17 -1.50 -24.35
N ASP A 371 -21.30 -2.20 -24.32
CA ASP A 371 -21.97 -2.67 -25.54
C ASP A 371 -22.53 -1.49 -26.37
N VAL A 372 -23.03 -0.42 -25.75
CA VAL A 372 -23.44 0.81 -26.46
C VAL A 372 -22.25 1.53 -27.12
N TRP A 373 -21.12 1.69 -26.43
CA TRP A 373 -19.92 2.32 -27.01
C TRP A 373 -19.31 1.47 -28.11
N ARG A 374 -19.31 0.15 -27.95
CA ARG A 374 -18.91 -0.82 -28.97
C ARG A 374 -19.72 -0.66 -30.26
N GLN A 375 -21.05 -0.52 -30.18
CA GLN A 375 -21.88 -0.26 -31.36
C GLN A 375 -21.54 1.11 -32.00
N LYS A 376 -21.49 2.19 -31.20
CA LYS A 376 -21.14 3.53 -31.70
C LYS A 376 -19.75 3.60 -32.38
N LEU A 377 -18.77 2.83 -31.88
CA LEU A 377 -17.42 2.73 -32.47
C LEU A 377 -17.41 1.94 -33.79
N LEU A 378 -18.35 1.00 -33.99
CA LEU A 378 -18.51 0.25 -35.24
C LEU A 378 -19.22 1.07 -36.33
N GLU A 379 -20.14 1.96 -35.95
CA GLU A 379 -20.98 2.73 -36.88
C GLU A 379 -20.25 3.86 -37.64
N LYS A 380 -19.05 4.27 -37.18
CA LYS A 380 -18.13 5.27 -37.81
C LYS A 380 -18.67 6.68 -38.11
N ASN A 381 -19.97 6.93 -38.04
CA ASN A 381 -20.62 8.09 -38.65
C ASN A 381 -20.64 9.39 -37.82
N SER A 382 -19.92 9.48 -36.69
CA SER A 382 -19.71 10.77 -36.01
C SER A 382 -18.42 10.82 -35.20
N SER A 383 -17.52 11.75 -35.56
CA SER A 383 -16.30 12.07 -34.79
C SER A 383 -16.61 12.43 -33.34
N ASN A 384 -17.70 13.16 -33.13
CA ASN A 384 -18.09 13.67 -31.82
C ASN A 384 -18.45 12.52 -30.86
N SER A 385 -19.11 11.47 -31.35
CA SER A 385 -19.42 10.28 -30.53
C SER A 385 -18.17 9.53 -30.09
N VAL A 386 -17.13 9.47 -30.93
CA VAL A 386 -15.85 8.83 -30.59
C VAL A 386 -15.10 9.67 -29.55
N ASN A 387 -15.04 10.99 -29.75
CA ASN A 387 -14.41 11.91 -28.79
C ASN A 387 -15.05 11.81 -27.40
N ASN A 388 -16.39 11.80 -27.31
CA ASN A 388 -17.08 11.67 -26.03
C ASN A 388 -16.73 10.37 -25.29
N VAL A 389 -16.59 9.24 -26.00
CA VAL A 389 -16.14 7.96 -25.39
C VAL A 389 -14.70 8.07 -24.89
N VAL A 390 -13.79 8.65 -25.68
CA VAL A 390 -12.38 8.84 -25.25
C VAL A 390 -12.27 9.77 -24.04
N GLN A 391 -13.12 10.81 -23.93
CA GLN A 391 -13.17 11.69 -22.76
C GLN A 391 -13.68 10.96 -21.50
N ILE A 392 -14.72 10.12 -21.61
CA ILE A 392 -15.19 9.28 -20.49
C ILE A 392 -14.09 8.31 -20.04
N LEU A 393 -13.43 7.63 -20.98
CA LEU A 393 -12.39 6.64 -20.68
C LEU A 393 -11.10 7.26 -20.12
N SER A 394 -10.88 8.56 -20.25
CA SER A 394 -9.72 9.29 -19.71
C SER A 394 -9.99 9.99 -18.38
N SER A 395 -11.24 10.00 -17.91
CA SER A 395 -11.62 10.56 -16.61
C SER A 395 -11.40 9.55 -15.47
N ALA A 396 -10.54 9.91 -14.51
CA ALA A 396 -10.37 9.14 -13.28
C ALA A 396 -11.67 9.05 -12.46
N ALA A 397 -12.56 10.05 -12.55
CA ALA A 397 -13.84 10.05 -11.85
C ALA A 397 -14.77 8.94 -12.36
N CYS A 398 -14.86 8.77 -13.68
CA CYS A 398 -15.69 7.73 -14.30
C CYS A 398 -15.26 6.32 -13.88
N TRP A 399 -13.94 6.05 -13.85
CA TRP A 399 -13.40 4.78 -13.35
C TRP A 399 -13.66 4.58 -11.85
N ASN A 400 -13.44 5.62 -11.03
CA ASN A 400 -13.65 5.56 -9.57
C ASN A 400 -15.13 5.31 -9.19
N GLY A 401 -16.08 5.94 -9.90
CA GLY A 401 -17.52 5.77 -9.64
C GLY A 401 -18.10 4.44 -10.13
N SER A 402 -17.47 3.79 -11.11
CA SER A 402 -18.00 2.56 -11.72
C SER A 402 -17.86 1.31 -10.85
N PHE A 403 -16.93 1.32 -9.88
CA PHE A 403 -16.52 0.13 -9.11
C PHE A 403 -16.68 0.26 -7.59
N LEU A 404 -17.63 1.08 -7.12
CA LEU A 404 -17.91 1.21 -5.68
C LEU A 404 -18.59 -0.04 -5.10
N GLU A 405 -18.31 -0.35 -3.83
CA GLU A 405 -18.95 -1.47 -3.11
C GLU A 405 -20.44 -1.15 -2.86
N LYS A 406 -21.32 -2.03 -3.34
CA LYS A 406 -22.79 -1.83 -3.41
C LYS A 406 -23.52 -2.46 -2.23
N LYS A 407 -22.85 -3.32 -1.44
CA LYS A 407 -23.42 -3.86 -0.20
C LYS A 407 -23.59 -2.73 0.81
N ILE A 408 -24.81 -2.59 1.33
CA ILE A 408 -25.16 -1.80 2.54
C ILE A 408 -24.53 -0.40 2.60
N ASP A 409 -24.49 0.33 1.48
CA ASP A 409 -23.93 1.70 1.40
C ASP A 409 -22.44 1.81 1.87
N GLU A 410 -21.69 0.70 1.90
CA GLU A 410 -20.36 0.63 2.54
C GLU A 410 -19.31 1.59 1.94
N HIS A 411 -19.46 2.04 0.70
CA HIS A 411 -18.59 3.05 0.10
C HIS A 411 -18.71 4.45 0.77
N PHE A 412 -19.78 4.76 1.50
CA PHE A 412 -19.82 5.95 2.39
C PHE A 412 -18.84 5.85 3.56
N LYS A 413 -18.32 4.66 3.84
CA LYS A 413 -17.22 4.47 4.79
C LYS A 413 -15.83 4.63 4.14
N THR A 414 -15.71 5.12 2.89
CA THR A 414 -14.38 5.37 2.30
C THR A 414 -13.60 6.38 3.16
N SER A 415 -12.40 5.98 3.54
CA SER A 415 -11.59 6.66 4.56
C SER A 415 -10.09 6.36 4.37
N PRO A 416 -9.19 7.00 5.15
CA PRO A 416 -7.78 6.61 5.24
C PRO A 416 -7.50 5.16 5.66
N LYS A 417 -8.52 4.37 6.04
CA LYS A 417 -8.43 2.92 6.29
C LYS A 417 -9.10 2.11 5.19
N THR A 418 -10.28 2.50 4.72
CA THR A 418 -11.18 1.68 3.89
C THR A 418 -11.37 2.28 2.49
N PRO A 419 -11.15 1.55 1.38
CA PRO A 419 -11.25 2.12 0.03
C PRO A 419 -12.70 2.23 -0.51
N GLY A 420 -13.60 1.33 -0.09
CA GLY A 420 -15.02 1.32 -0.50
C GLY A 420 -15.26 0.93 -1.97
N ILE A 421 -14.40 0.08 -2.55
CA ILE A 421 -14.51 -0.43 -3.92
C ILE A 421 -14.67 -1.94 -3.96
N ASP A 422 -15.37 -2.45 -4.98
CA ASP A 422 -15.44 -3.87 -5.30
C ASP A 422 -14.42 -4.21 -6.41
N LEU A 423 -13.21 -4.59 -5.99
CA LEU A 423 -12.15 -5.07 -6.88
C LEU A 423 -12.51 -6.33 -7.67
N ASN A 424 -13.54 -7.10 -7.26
CA ASN A 424 -13.99 -8.26 -8.05
C ASN A 424 -14.85 -7.81 -9.22
N SER A 425 -15.78 -6.86 -9.03
CA SER A 425 -16.48 -6.20 -10.15
C SER A 425 -15.50 -5.53 -11.12
N THR A 426 -14.45 -4.84 -10.61
CA THR A 426 -13.36 -4.31 -11.44
C THR A 426 -12.73 -5.38 -12.33
N ARG A 427 -12.33 -6.51 -11.72
CA ARG A 427 -11.65 -7.60 -12.42
C ARG A 427 -12.54 -8.26 -13.47
N VAL A 428 -13.79 -8.56 -13.14
CA VAL A 428 -14.75 -9.18 -14.07
C VAL A 428 -15.00 -8.29 -15.29
N LEU A 429 -15.13 -6.97 -15.11
CA LEU A 429 -15.31 -6.05 -16.24
C LEU A 429 -14.06 -6.01 -17.14
N PHE A 430 -12.87 -5.96 -16.55
CA PHE A 430 -11.62 -5.98 -17.31
C PHE A 430 -11.38 -7.33 -18.03
N GLU A 431 -11.66 -8.46 -17.41
CA GLU A 431 -11.61 -9.78 -18.07
C GLU A 431 -12.60 -9.83 -19.25
N LYS A 432 -13.81 -9.27 -19.10
CA LYS A 432 -14.80 -9.17 -20.19
C LYS A 432 -14.36 -8.25 -21.33
N LEU A 433 -13.61 -7.19 -21.04
CA LEU A 433 -13.00 -6.28 -22.03
C LEU A 433 -11.84 -6.91 -22.82
N MET A 434 -11.20 -7.96 -22.31
CA MET A 434 -10.15 -8.69 -23.05
C MET A 434 -10.71 -9.60 -24.17
N ASN A 435 -12.03 -9.81 -24.24
CA ASN A 435 -12.64 -10.55 -25.34
C ASN A 435 -12.40 -9.86 -26.69
N SER A 436 -12.11 -10.65 -27.73
CA SER A 436 -11.84 -10.16 -29.11
C SER A 436 -12.94 -9.23 -29.66
N GLN A 437 -14.18 -9.44 -29.22
CA GLN A 437 -15.36 -8.62 -29.46
C GLN A 437 -15.21 -7.13 -29.08
N HIS A 438 -14.32 -6.80 -28.15
CA HIS A 438 -14.06 -5.45 -27.63
C HIS A 438 -12.72 -4.84 -28.09
N SER A 439 -12.01 -5.49 -29.01
CA SER A 439 -10.66 -5.09 -29.48
C SER A 439 -10.51 -3.60 -29.86
N ILE A 440 -11.50 -3.00 -30.53
CA ILE A 440 -11.48 -1.56 -30.88
C ILE A 440 -11.57 -0.69 -29.62
N LEU A 441 -12.43 -1.05 -28.67
CA LEU A 441 -12.58 -0.33 -27.40
C LEU A 441 -11.34 -0.50 -26.51
N LEU A 442 -10.73 -1.69 -26.50
CA LEU A 442 -9.49 -1.99 -25.77
C LEU A 442 -8.32 -1.11 -26.25
N ASP A 443 -8.17 -0.91 -27.56
CA ASP A 443 -7.18 0.01 -28.15
C ASP A 443 -7.39 1.47 -27.70
N GLN A 444 -8.65 1.92 -27.61
CA GLN A 444 -8.97 3.26 -27.09
C GLN A 444 -8.73 3.38 -25.58
N ILE A 445 -9.01 2.34 -24.78
CA ILE A 445 -8.69 2.29 -23.34
C ILE A 445 -7.18 2.38 -23.13
N LEU A 446 -6.38 1.61 -23.87
CA LEU A 446 -4.92 1.62 -23.77
C LEU A 446 -4.34 3.00 -24.10
N LYS A 447 -4.78 3.62 -25.21
CA LYS A 447 -4.39 4.98 -25.60
C LYS A 447 -4.83 6.03 -24.58
N SER A 448 -6.03 5.88 -24.02
CA SER A 448 -6.53 6.72 -22.93
C SER A 448 -5.62 6.66 -21.70
N PHE A 449 -5.23 5.45 -21.29
CA PHE A 449 -4.41 5.22 -20.09
C PHE A 449 -2.99 5.80 -20.27
N GLU A 450 -2.37 5.52 -21.42
CA GLU A 450 -1.01 5.98 -21.76
C GLU A 450 -0.93 7.50 -21.96
N SER A 451 -1.85 8.08 -22.75
CA SER A 451 -1.73 9.48 -23.20
C SER A 451 -2.41 10.50 -22.29
N PHE A 452 -3.41 10.08 -21.49
CA PHE A 452 -4.24 11.02 -20.72
C PHE A 452 -4.32 10.67 -19.23
N LEU A 453 -4.82 9.47 -18.88
CA LEU A 453 -5.18 9.16 -17.49
C LEU A 453 -3.97 9.07 -16.56
N ILE A 454 -2.97 8.24 -16.87
CA ILE A 454 -1.79 8.05 -16.00
C ILE A 454 -0.95 9.34 -15.87
N PRO A 455 -0.68 10.11 -16.94
CA PRO A 455 0.01 11.40 -16.83
C PRO A 455 -0.69 12.43 -15.92
N GLN A 456 -2.03 12.42 -15.90
CA GLN A 456 -2.86 13.37 -15.13
C GLN A 456 -3.06 13.00 -13.65
N LEU A 457 -2.52 11.87 -13.18
CA LEU A 457 -2.56 11.47 -11.77
C LEU A 457 -1.72 12.41 -10.89
N SER A 458 -2.35 13.15 -9.98
CA SER A 458 -1.72 14.19 -9.15
C SER A 458 -0.94 13.63 -7.94
N SER A 459 0.12 14.34 -7.50
CA SER A 459 0.86 14.00 -6.27
C SER A 459 0.02 14.14 -5.00
N SER A 460 -0.86 15.16 -4.98
CA SER A 460 -1.82 15.42 -3.92
C SER A 460 -3.25 15.40 -4.46
N PRO A 461 -3.89 14.22 -4.60
CA PRO A 461 -5.29 14.11 -4.99
C PRO A 461 -6.24 14.83 -4.01
N PRO A 462 -7.38 15.39 -4.47
CA PRO A 462 -8.18 16.33 -3.68
C PRO A 462 -8.93 15.70 -2.50
N ASP A 463 -9.19 14.39 -2.54
CA ASP A 463 -9.71 13.59 -1.43
C ASP A 463 -9.18 12.14 -1.53
N VAL A 464 -9.30 11.36 -0.44
CA VAL A 464 -9.02 9.92 -0.45
C VAL A 464 -9.84 9.16 -1.51
N GLU A 465 -11.02 9.62 -1.89
CA GLU A 465 -11.84 8.95 -2.92
C GLU A 465 -11.22 8.99 -4.32
N ALA A 466 -10.41 10.00 -4.63
CA ALA A 466 -9.64 10.04 -5.87
C ALA A 466 -8.57 8.93 -5.92
N MET A 467 -8.09 8.45 -4.76
CA MET A 467 -7.05 7.42 -4.65
C MET A 467 -7.49 6.03 -5.14
N ARG A 468 -8.81 5.78 -5.26
CA ARG A 468 -9.36 4.48 -5.70
C ARG A 468 -8.75 4.03 -7.04
N ILE A 469 -8.37 4.97 -7.91
CA ILE A 469 -7.78 4.71 -9.23
C ILE A 469 -6.44 3.94 -9.16
N TYR A 470 -5.65 4.15 -8.10
CA TYR A 470 -4.38 3.43 -7.89
C TYR A 470 -4.59 1.96 -7.47
N LEU A 471 -5.80 1.60 -7.01
CA LEU A 471 -6.18 0.20 -6.78
C LEU A 471 -6.83 -0.43 -8.02
N ILE A 472 -7.61 0.36 -8.78
CA ILE A 472 -8.33 -0.06 -9.98
C ILE A 472 -7.36 -0.38 -11.14
N LEU A 473 -6.42 0.51 -11.46
CA LEU A 473 -5.56 0.35 -12.65
C LEU A 473 -4.74 -0.98 -12.66
N PRO A 474 -4.12 -1.42 -11.54
CA PRO A 474 -3.38 -2.70 -11.52
C PRO A 474 -4.23 -3.98 -11.73
N GLU A 475 -5.56 -3.92 -11.68
CA GLU A 475 -6.40 -5.08 -12.04
C GLU A 475 -6.40 -5.35 -13.55
N PHE A 476 -6.21 -4.31 -14.38
CA PHE A 476 -6.38 -4.36 -15.83
C PHE A 476 -5.30 -5.26 -16.48
N PRO A 477 -5.67 -6.40 -17.11
CA PRO A 477 -4.71 -7.43 -17.52
C PRO A 477 -3.52 -6.97 -18.39
N PRO A 478 -3.65 -5.99 -19.32
CA PRO A 478 -2.51 -5.50 -20.11
C PRO A 478 -1.35 -4.92 -19.30
N PHE A 479 -1.55 -4.51 -18.04
CA PHE A 479 -0.42 -4.13 -17.16
C PHE A 479 0.55 -5.30 -16.93
N GLN A 480 0.06 -6.54 -16.95
CA GLN A 480 0.86 -7.76 -16.75
C GLN A 480 1.54 -8.25 -18.04
N ASP A 481 1.32 -7.61 -19.20
CA ASP A 481 2.04 -7.91 -20.44
C ASP A 481 3.29 -7.03 -20.55
N SER A 482 4.44 -7.71 -20.69
CA SER A 482 5.76 -7.13 -20.96
C SER A 482 5.80 -6.03 -22.02
N LYS A 483 4.93 -6.09 -23.03
CA LYS A 483 4.81 -5.08 -24.09
C LYS A 483 4.42 -3.70 -23.56
N TYR A 484 3.65 -3.64 -22.48
CA TYR A 484 3.10 -2.40 -21.91
C TYR A 484 3.81 -1.94 -20.64
N TYR A 485 4.86 -2.65 -20.20
CA TYR A 485 5.60 -2.27 -18.98
C TYR A 485 6.18 -0.85 -19.06
N ILE A 486 6.71 -0.45 -20.22
CA ILE A 486 7.32 0.88 -20.43
C ILE A 486 6.26 1.99 -20.52
N THR A 487 5.07 1.71 -21.06
CA THR A 487 4.05 2.73 -21.36
C THR A 487 2.96 2.85 -20.30
N LEU A 488 2.69 1.80 -19.52
CA LEU A 488 1.65 1.79 -18.48
C LEU A 488 2.23 1.48 -17.09
N THR A 489 2.88 0.33 -16.92
CA THR A 489 3.23 -0.21 -15.59
C THR A 489 4.28 0.62 -14.86
N LEU A 490 5.36 1.03 -15.54
CA LEU A 490 6.43 1.86 -14.98
C LEU A 490 5.99 3.33 -14.81
N PRO A 491 5.25 3.96 -15.75
CA PRO A 491 4.60 5.25 -15.53
C PRO A 491 3.64 5.27 -14.33
N LEU A 492 2.84 4.22 -14.12
CA LEU A 492 1.99 4.10 -12.93
C LEU A 492 2.83 3.97 -11.65
N ALA A 493 3.93 3.21 -11.67
CA ALA A 493 4.84 3.12 -10.53
C ALA A 493 5.44 4.49 -10.16
N MET A 494 5.87 5.28 -11.15
CA MET A 494 6.33 6.66 -10.93
C MET A 494 5.22 7.57 -10.41
N ALA A 495 3.99 7.45 -10.90
CA ALA A 495 2.85 8.22 -10.40
C ALA A 495 2.51 7.89 -8.93
N ILE A 496 2.60 6.61 -8.54
CA ILE A 496 2.45 6.16 -7.15
C ILE A 496 3.59 6.69 -6.26
N LEU A 497 4.85 6.61 -6.72
CA LEU A 497 6.00 7.10 -5.95
C LEU A 497 6.08 8.63 -5.89
N ARG A 498 5.35 9.34 -6.75
CA ARG A 498 5.15 10.80 -6.74
C ARG A 498 4.11 11.26 -5.71
N LEU A 499 3.37 10.36 -5.06
CA LEU A 499 2.34 10.71 -4.08
C LEU A 499 2.92 11.37 -2.83
N ASP A 500 2.28 12.45 -2.39
CA ASP A 500 2.58 13.17 -1.15
C ASP A 500 2.46 12.24 0.09
N THR A 501 3.15 12.60 1.18
CA THR A 501 3.29 11.72 2.37
C THR A 501 1.97 11.27 3.01
N ASN A 502 0.88 12.03 2.87
CA ASN A 502 -0.44 11.65 3.39
C ASN A 502 -1.19 10.69 2.43
N PRO A 503 -1.42 11.02 1.14
CA PRO A 503 -1.89 10.07 0.14
C PRO A 503 -1.11 8.75 0.11
N SER A 504 0.23 8.81 0.20
CA SER A 504 1.10 7.63 0.17
C SER A 504 0.86 6.68 1.35
N LYS A 505 0.51 7.20 2.54
CA LYS A 505 0.12 6.41 3.72
C LYS A 505 -1.30 5.83 3.61
N VAL A 506 -2.23 6.54 2.97
CA VAL A 506 -3.58 6.01 2.70
C VAL A 506 -3.49 4.77 1.82
N LEU A 507 -2.65 4.81 0.78
CA LEU A 507 -2.43 3.67 -0.10
C LEU A 507 -1.77 2.48 0.63
N ASP A 508 -0.81 2.73 1.54
CA ASP A 508 -0.24 1.66 2.40
C ASP A 508 -1.29 1.00 3.30
N ASN A 509 -2.17 1.80 3.92
CA ASN A 509 -3.26 1.29 4.77
C ASN A 509 -4.28 0.47 3.97
N TRP A 510 -4.54 0.85 2.72
CA TRP A 510 -5.44 0.12 1.83
C TRP A 510 -4.80 -1.18 1.33
N TRP A 511 -3.53 -1.16 0.93
CA TRP A 511 -2.75 -2.37 0.62
C TRP A 511 -2.53 -3.29 1.83
N SER A 512 -2.80 -2.82 3.05
CA SER A 512 -2.84 -3.61 4.29
C SER A 512 -4.19 -4.33 4.52
N GLN A 513 -5.19 -4.13 3.64
CA GLN A 513 -6.56 -4.65 3.76
C GLN A 513 -7.11 -5.28 2.48
N VAL A 514 -6.40 -5.18 1.35
CA VAL A 514 -6.72 -5.91 0.11
C VAL A 514 -6.57 -7.42 0.31
N CYS A 515 -7.22 -8.22 -0.55
CA CYS A 515 -7.08 -9.67 -0.48
C CYS A 515 -5.65 -10.12 -0.89
N PRO A 516 -5.09 -11.19 -0.28
CA PRO A 516 -3.77 -11.72 -0.63
C PRO A 516 -3.55 -11.98 -2.14
N ARG A 517 -4.59 -12.41 -2.86
CA ARG A 517 -4.51 -12.66 -4.32
C ARG A 517 -4.29 -11.38 -5.14
N TYR A 518 -4.85 -10.24 -4.72
CA TYR A 518 -4.56 -8.95 -5.35
C TYR A 518 -3.13 -8.50 -5.01
N PHE A 519 -2.76 -8.59 -3.73
CA PHE A 519 -1.44 -8.22 -3.25
C PHE A 519 -0.31 -9.00 -3.96
N LEU A 520 -0.47 -10.31 -4.13
CA LEU A 520 0.47 -11.16 -4.86
C LEU A 520 0.58 -10.75 -6.34
N ARG A 521 -0.55 -10.52 -7.05
CA ARG A 521 -0.53 -10.03 -8.44
C ARG A 521 0.20 -8.69 -8.57
N LEU A 522 0.08 -7.81 -7.58
CA LEU A 522 0.76 -6.51 -7.56
C LEU A 522 2.28 -6.65 -7.32
N VAL A 523 2.70 -7.62 -6.50
CA VAL A 523 4.12 -7.97 -6.32
C VAL A 523 4.69 -8.62 -7.60
N ASP A 524 4.01 -9.61 -8.18
CA ASP A 524 4.46 -10.29 -9.41
C ASP A 524 4.50 -9.35 -10.64
N LEU A 525 3.57 -8.39 -10.72
CA LEU A 525 3.58 -7.33 -11.73
C LEU A 525 4.91 -6.56 -11.76
N TYR A 526 5.38 -6.11 -10.58
CA TYR A 526 6.61 -5.32 -10.50
C TYR A 526 7.88 -6.17 -10.48
N LYS A 527 7.83 -7.44 -10.02
CA LYS A 527 8.90 -8.42 -10.27
C LYS A 527 9.10 -8.64 -11.76
N GLY A 528 8.02 -8.88 -12.51
CA GLY A 528 8.04 -9.02 -13.97
C GLY A 528 8.63 -7.80 -14.67
N ALA A 529 8.28 -6.58 -14.21
CA ALA A 529 8.88 -5.35 -14.71
C ALA A 529 10.40 -5.26 -14.45
N VAL A 530 10.89 -5.69 -13.29
CA VAL A 530 12.34 -5.76 -12.99
C VAL A 530 13.05 -6.78 -13.90
N VAL A 531 12.52 -7.99 -14.05
CA VAL A 531 13.10 -9.04 -14.92
C VAL A 531 13.16 -8.58 -16.38
N TYR A 532 12.09 -7.94 -16.87
CA TYR A 532 12.04 -7.37 -18.22
C TYR A 532 13.09 -6.28 -18.44
N LEU A 533 13.24 -5.34 -17.48
CA LEU A 533 14.28 -4.30 -17.55
C LEU A 533 15.68 -4.93 -17.57
N LEU A 534 15.98 -5.82 -16.62
CA LEU A 534 17.29 -6.49 -16.54
C LEU A 534 17.62 -7.29 -17.81
N SER A 535 16.63 -7.96 -18.41
CA SER A 535 16.78 -8.66 -19.69
C SER A 535 16.98 -7.67 -20.87
N GLY A 536 16.26 -6.56 -20.87
CA GLY A 536 16.34 -5.49 -21.88
C GLY A 536 17.58 -4.59 -21.78
N ARG A 537 18.47 -4.82 -20.81
CA ARG A 537 19.69 -4.03 -20.54
C ARG A 537 20.67 -3.95 -21.72
N LYS A 538 20.52 -4.81 -22.75
CA LYS A 538 21.32 -4.81 -23.99
C LYS A 538 20.62 -4.15 -25.20
N THR A 539 19.33 -3.81 -25.11
CA THR A 539 18.50 -3.33 -26.24
C THR A 539 17.82 -1.99 -26.01
N LEU A 540 17.75 -1.50 -24.76
CA LEU A 540 17.19 -0.18 -24.44
C LEU A 540 18.15 0.95 -24.84
N LEU A 541 17.80 1.66 -25.93
CA LEU A 541 18.58 2.74 -26.56
C LEU A 541 18.76 4.02 -25.70
N ILE A 542 18.20 4.10 -24.48
CA ILE A 542 18.22 5.29 -23.63
C ILE A 542 18.62 4.92 -22.18
N PRO A 543 19.92 4.95 -21.83
CA PRO A 543 20.40 4.55 -20.50
C PRO A 543 19.83 5.37 -19.34
N VAL A 544 19.50 6.64 -19.55
CA VAL A 544 19.00 7.55 -18.49
C VAL A 544 17.61 7.12 -17.98
N LEU A 545 16.72 6.69 -18.88
CA LEU A 545 15.38 6.21 -18.50
C LEU A 545 15.44 4.82 -17.85
N PHE A 546 16.48 4.02 -18.13
CA PHE A 546 16.66 2.72 -17.49
C PHE A 546 16.84 2.85 -15.97
N SER A 547 17.72 3.76 -15.52
CA SER A 547 17.99 3.94 -14.08
C SER A 547 16.76 4.46 -13.32
N SER A 548 16.01 5.40 -13.88
CA SER A 548 14.77 5.90 -13.24
C SER A 548 13.67 4.84 -13.19
N TYR A 549 13.48 4.04 -14.26
CA TYR A 549 12.48 2.98 -14.29
C TYR A 549 12.81 1.80 -13.36
N ILE A 550 14.07 1.34 -13.32
CA ILE A 550 14.45 0.25 -12.40
C ILE A 550 14.40 0.72 -10.94
N THR A 551 14.78 1.97 -10.65
CA THR A 551 14.56 2.60 -9.33
C THR A 551 13.09 2.63 -8.95
N ALA A 552 12.20 2.99 -9.90
CA ALA A 552 10.76 3.05 -9.63
C ALA A 552 10.15 1.67 -9.33
N ALA A 553 10.53 0.64 -10.10
CA ALA A 553 10.05 -0.72 -9.85
C ALA A 553 10.55 -1.26 -8.49
N LEU A 554 11.84 -1.09 -8.19
CA LEU A 554 12.45 -1.57 -6.94
C LEU A 554 11.91 -0.84 -5.70
N ARG A 555 11.75 0.49 -5.75
CA ARG A 555 11.14 1.26 -4.65
C ARG A 555 9.67 0.94 -4.42
N LEU A 556 8.93 0.58 -5.47
CA LEU A 556 7.54 0.16 -5.32
C LEU A 556 7.45 -1.26 -4.73
N LEU A 557 8.31 -2.18 -5.15
CA LEU A 557 8.48 -3.48 -4.48
C LEU A 557 8.90 -3.31 -3.01
N GLU A 558 9.78 -2.36 -2.69
CA GLU A 558 10.19 -2.04 -1.32
C GLU A 558 9.01 -1.50 -0.47
N LYS A 559 8.15 -0.64 -1.05
CA LYS A 559 6.95 -0.13 -0.40
C LYS A 559 5.94 -1.26 -0.13
N LEU A 560 5.72 -2.15 -1.10
CA LEU A 560 4.92 -3.36 -0.92
C LEU A 560 5.53 -4.29 0.14
N HIS A 561 6.84 -4.49 0.14
CA HIS A 561 7.53 -5.31 1.14
C HIS A 561 7.30 -4.77 2.57
N LYS A 562 7.40 -3.45 2.77
CA LYS A 562 7.12 -2.76 4.04
C LYS A 562 5.64 -2.81 4.47
N VAL A 563 4.71 -3.03 3.54
CA VAL A 563 3.31 -3.35 3.87
C VAL A 563 3.18 -4.83 4.27
N ASN A 564 3.81 -5.74 3.52
CA ASN A 564 3.75 -7.18 3.81
C ASN A 564 4.39 -7.54 5.17
N GLN A 565 5.45 -6.84 5.59
CA GLN A 565 6.05 -7.00 6.92
C GLN A 565 5.05 -6.76 8.08
N LYS A 566 3.99 -5.97 7.87
CA LYS A 566 2.98 -5.64 8.89
C LYS A 566 1.83 -6.64 8.95
N VAL A 567 1.34 -7.11 7.80
CA VAL A 567 0.10 -7.89 7.68
C VAL A 567 0.34 -9.35 7.26
N LYS A 568 1.52 -9.65 6.68
CA LYS A 568 1.90 -10.98 6.16
C LYS A 568 0.87 -11.54 5.16
N HIS A 569 0.45 -10.71 4.20
CA HIS A 569 -0.43 -11.12 3.10
C HIS A 569 0.15 -12.27 2.26
N VAL A 570 1.48 -12.30 2.08
CA VAL A 570 2.22 -13.36 1.38
C VAL A 570 3.48 -13.75 2.13
N GLU A 571 3.98 -14.95 1.88
CA GLU A 571 5.26 -15.43 2.39
C GLU A 571 6.44 -14.60 1.83
N TYR A 572 7.55 -14.54 2.58
CA TYR A 572 8.71 -13.70 2.23
C TYR A 572 9.34 -14.11 0.88
N ASP A 573 9.40 -15.41 0.60
CA ASP A 573 9.97 -15.98 -0.62
C ASP A 573 9.26 -15.54 -1.90
N LYS A 574 7.98 -15.13 -1.82
CA LYS A 574 7.22 -14.64 -2.97
C LYS A 574 7.76 -13.30 -3.51
N PHE A 575 8.62 -12.61 -2.75
CA PHE A 575 9.36 -11.44 -3.20
C PHE A 575 10.66 -11.76 -3.97
N TYR A 576 11.18 -13.00 -3.89
CA TYR A 576 12.38 -13.40 -4.60
C TYR A 576 12.20 -13.33 -6.13
N ILE A 577 13.29 -13.00 -6.83
CA ILE A 577 13.39 -12.96 -8.29
C ILE A 577 14.61 -13.82 -8.70
N PRO A 578 14.44 -15.15 -8.82
CA PRO A 578 15.55 -16.08 -9.10
C PRO A 578 16.31 -15.78 -10.40
N GLU A 579 15.66 -15.12 -11.37
CA GLU A 579 16.25 -14.74 -12.65
C GLU A 579 17.43 -13.77 -12.49
N ILE A 580 17.49 -12.98 -11.40
CA ILE A 580 18.60 -12.04 -11.13
C ILE A 580 19.94 -12.78 -11.13
N SER A 581 20.00 -13.98 -10.56
CA SER A 581 21.20 -14.84 -10.49
C SER A 581 21.75 -15.26 -11.85
N SER A 582 20.99 -15.09 -12.94
CA SER A 582 21.43 -15.33 -14.32
C SER A 582 21.55 -14.05 -15.17
N LEU A 583 20.88 -12.96 -14.77
CA LEU A 583 20.83 -11.68 -15.50
C LEU A 583 21.88 -10.65 -15.01
N VAL A 584 22.41 -10.80 -13.80
CA VAL A 584 23.30 -9.83 -13.14
C VAL A 584 24.44 -10.56 -12.44
N ASP A 585 25.67 -10.06 -12.54
CA ASP A 585 26.71 -10.56 -11.64
C ASP A 585 26.57 -9.92 -10.25
N ILE A 586 26.04 -10.72 -9.33
CA ILE A 586 25.89 -10.42 -7.91
C ILE A 586 27.22 -9.99 -7.27
N GLN A 587 28.37 -10.48 -7.75
CA GLN A 587 29.68 -10.12 -7.17
C GLN A 587 30.05 -8.68 -7.50
N GLU A 588 29.84 -8.23 -8.74
CA GLU A 588 30.05 -6.84 -9.13
C GLU A 588 29.04 -5.90 -8.43
N ASP A 589 27.76 -6.27 -8.37
CA ASP A 589 26.74 -5.46 -7.69
C ASP A 589 26.99 -5.31 -6.19
N TYR A 590 27.41 -6.39 -5.50
CA TYR A 590 27.80 -6.35 -4.09
C TYR A 590 29.03 -5.46 -3.86
N LEU A 591 30.07 -5.58 -4.68
CA LEU A 591 31.27 -4.74 -4.56
C LEU A 591 30.95 -3.26 -4.79
N MET A 592 30.11 -2.93 -5.77
CA MET A 592 29.66 -1.54 -6.01
C MET A 592 28.81 -1.01 -4.84
N TRP A 593 27.93 -1.83 -4.27
CA TRP A 593 27.15 -1.48 -3.08
C TRP A 593 28.03 -1.25 -1.85
N PHE A 594 29.01 -2.13 -1.60
CA PHE A 594 29.95 -2.02 -0.50
C PHE A 594 30.83 -0.76 -0.61
N LEU A 595 31.37 -0.46 -1.79
CA LEU A 595 32.14 0.76 -2.05
C LEU A 595 31.31 2.03 -1.85
N HIS A 596 30.03 2.02 -2.26
CA HIS A 596 29.09 3.11 -2.04
C HIS A 596 28.75 3.28 -0.54
N GLN A 597 28.52 2.18 0.18
CA GLN A 597 28.35 2.14 1.64
C GLN A 597 29.58 2.64 2.42
N ALA A 598 30.78 2.50 1.85
CA ALA A 598 32.04 3.02 2.38
C ALA A 598 32.33 4.48 1.98
N GLY A 599 31.44 5.14 1.22
CA GLY A 599 31.61 6.52 0.77
C GLY A 599 32.71 6.73 -0.28
N MET A 600 33.24 5.65 -0.87
CA MET A 600 34.35 5.73 -1.82
C MET A 600 33.85 6.15 -3.21
N LYS A 601 34.21 7.35 -3.64
CA LYS A 601 33.91 7.84 -4.99
C LYS A 601 34.77 7.12 -6.03
N VAL A 602 34.24 6.02 -6.57
CA VAL A 602 34.79 5.33 -7.74
C VAL A 602 34.89 6.32 -8.91
N ARG A 603 35.93 6.21 -9.74
CA ARG A 603 36.08 7.05 -10.95
C ARG A 603 34.89 6.83 -11.89
N PRO A 604 34.37 7.88 -12.56
CA PRO A 604 33.25 7.73 -13.47
C PRO A 604 33.66 6.87 -14.68
N SER A 605 33.19 5.63 -14.69
CA SER A 605 32.86 4.93 -15.92
C SER A 605 31.62 5.59 -16.55
N ILE A 606 31.23 5.15 -17.76
CA ILE A 606 30.22 5.83 -18.58
C ILE A 606 28.77 5.68 -18.02
N MET A 607 28.60 4.99 -16.90
CA MET A 607 27.31 4.76 -16.24
C MET A 607 27.10 5.73 -15.06
N GLN A 608 26.31 6.78 -15.27
CA GLN A 608 25.75 7.57 -14.16
C GLN A 608 24.76 6.72 -13.35
N ASP A 609 24.70 6.95 -12.03
CA ASP A 609 23.66 6.48 -11.11
C ASP A 609 23.21 5.03 -11.34
N ALA A 610 24.18 4.10 -11.30
CA ALA A 610 23.92 2.68 -11.33
C ALA A 610 23.23 2.23 -10.02
N VAL A 611 21.97 1.82 -10.14
CA VAL A 611 21.17 1.30 -9.03
C VAL A 611 21.72 -0.05 -8.60
N THR A 612 22.30 -0.12 -7.41
CA THR A 612 22.78 -1.39 -6.84
C THR A 612 21.61 -2.20 -6.30
N LEU A 613 21.45 -3.41 -6.82
CA LEU A 613 20.36 -4.32 -6.45
C LEU A 613 20.48 -4.75 -4.98
N CYS A 614 21.70 -4.91 -4.44
CA CYS A 614 21.98 -5.19 -3.03
C CYS A 614 21.36 -4.17 -2.05
N SER A 615 20.91 -3.00 -2.52
CA SER A 615 20.10 -2.06 -1.71
C SER A 615 18.70 -2.57 -1.37
N TYR A 616 18.24 -3.65 -2.02
CA TYR A 616 16.88 -4.23 -1.90
C TYR A 616 16.95 -5.73 -1.56
N PRO A 617 17.53 -6.14 -0.41
CA PRO A 617 17.88 -7.54 -0.13
C PRO A 617 16.71 -8.55 -0.17
N PHE A 618 15.47 -8.10 -0.12
CA PHE A 618 14.28 -8.97 -0.21
C PHE A 618 14.01 -9.54 -1.61
N ILE A 619 14.67 -9.05 -2.67
CA ILE A 619 14.50 -9.60 -4.04
C ILE A 619 15.39 -10.81 -4.33
N PHE A 620 16.41 -11.05 -3.50
CA PHE A 620 17.38 -12.13 -3.71
C PHE A 620 16.99 -13.36 -2.91
N ASP A 621 17.08 -14.53 -3.54
CA ASP A 621 17.02 -15.80 -2.85
C ASP A 621 18.28 -16.05 -1.99
N ALA A 622 18.24 -17.12 -1.19
CA ALA A 622 19.32 -17.47 -0.28
C ALA A 622 20.62 -17.92 -0.98
N GLN A 623 20.57 -18.42 -2.23
CA GLN A 623 21.77 -18.79 -3.00
C GLN A 623 22.49 -17.53 -3.47
N ALA A 624 21.76 -16.54 -3.99
CA ALA A 624 22.31 -15.25 -4.38
C ALA A 624 22.96 -14.52 -3.19
N LYS A 625 22.32 -14.53 -2.02
CA LYS A 625 22.91 -13.97 -0.79
C LYS A 625 24.14 -14.74 -0.31
N THR A 626 24.15 -16.05 -0.45
CA THR A 626 25.35 -16.86 -0.18
C THR A 626 26.51 -16.44 -1.09
N LYS A 627 26.26 -16.14 -2.37
CA LYS A 627 27.29 -15.60 -3.28
C LYS A 627 27.81 -14.22 -2.83
N MET A 628 26.96 -13.37 -2.26
CA MET A 628 27.39 -12.08 -1.66
C MET A 628 28.29 -12.31 -0.44
N LEU A 629 27.91 -13.21 0.47
CA LEU A 629 28.74 -13.54 1.65
C LEU A 629 30.07 -14.18 1.26
N GLN A 630 30.09 -15.01 0.21
CA GLN A 630 31.32 -15.55 -0.36
C GLN A 630 32.25 -14.44 -0.84
N THR A 631 31.73 -13.47 -1.61
CA THR A 631 32.53 -12.33 -2.08
C THR A 631 32.95 -11.36 -0.96
N ASP A 632 32.15 -11.19 0.09
CA ASP A 632 32.60 -10.42 1.27
C ASP A 632 33.74 -11.15 2.00
N ALA A 633 33.59 -12.45 2.28
CA ALA A 633 34.64 -13.23 2.93
C ALA A 633 35.94 -13.28 2.11
N GLU A 634 35.86 -13.50 0.79
CA GLU A 634 37.01 -13.43 -0.12
C GLU A 634 37.69 -12.05 -0.10
N LEU A 635 36.90 -10.96 -0.11
CA LEU A 635 37.42 -9.59 -0.02
C LEU A 635 38.12 -9.32 1.32
N GLN A 636 37.49 -9.71 2.44
CA GLN A 636 38.02 -9.54 3.78
C GLN A 636 39.29 -10.38 3.99
N MET A 637 39.35 -11.61 3.48
CA MET A 637 40.56 -12.44 3.41
C MET A 637 41.68 -11.74 2.63
N GLN A 638 41.39 -11.21 1.44
CA GLN A 638 42.39 -10.48 0.66
C GLN A 638 42.91 -9.22 1.37
N VAL A 639 42.04 -8.48 2.08
CA VAL A 639 42.46 -7.35 2.92
C VAL A 639 43.37 -7.81 4.06
N ALA A 640 43.04 -8.91 4.75
CA ALA A 640 43.85 -9.46 5.84
C ALA A 640 45.23 -9.97 5.36
N ILE A 641 45.28 -10.66 4.21
CA ILE A 641 46.52 -11.09 3.55
C ILE A 641 47.38 -9.88 3.17
N ASN A 642 46.80 -8.86 2.53
CA ASN A 642 47.53 -7.67 2.10
C ASN A 642 48.04 -6.86 3.30
N GLY A 643 47.26 -6.77 4.39
CA GLY A 643 47.71 -6.17 5.65
C GLY A 643 48.91 -6.92 6.27
N ALA A 644 48.86 -8.25 6.32
CA ALA A 644 49.97 -9.07 6.79
C ALA A 644 51.22 -8.93 5.89
N ASN A 645 51.05 -8.92 4.57
CA ASN A 645 52.15 -8.74 3.61
C ASN A 645 52.79 -7.35 3.71
N LEU A 646 52.00 -6.29 3.85
CA LEU A 646 52.50 -4.93 4.09
C LEU A 646 53.27 -4.84 5.42
N GLN A 647 52.76 -5.48 6.48
CA GLN A 647 53.47 -5.54 7.75
C GLN A 647 54.77 -6.34 7.64
N ASN A 648 54.80 -7.45 6.89
CA ASN A 648 56.01 -8.24 6.65
C ASN A 648 57.08 -7.45 5.87
N VAL A 649 56.68 -6.67 4.86
CA VAL A 649 57.58 -5.75 4.15
C VAL A 649 58.12 -4.68 5.12
N PHE A 650 57.29 -4.16 6.03
CA PHE A 650 57.74 -3.23 7.07
C PHE A 650 58.71 -3.87 8.09
N MET A 651 58.44 -5.09 8.58
CA MET A 651 59.35 -5.80 9.50
C MET A 651 60.70 -6.16 8.83
N LEU A 652 60.69 -6.45 7.52
CA LEU A 652 61.90 -6.64 6.72
C LEU A 652 62.71 -5.34 6.60
N LEU A 653 62.05 -4.19 6.41
CA LEU A 653 62.69 -2.87 6.34
C LEU A 653 63.20 -2.36 7.70
N THR A 654 62.61 -2.80 8.81
CA THR A 654 63.05 -2.47 10.18
C THR A 654 64.06 -3.45 10.78
N LEU A 655 64.48 -4.47 10.00
CA LEU A 655 65.45 -5.50 10.40
C LEU A 655 65.00 -6.42 11.55
N GLU A 656 63.68 -6.61 11.73
CA GLU A 656 63.09 -7.51 12.72
C GLU A 656 62.34 -8.71 12.05
N PRO A 657 63.01 -9.53 11.22
CA PRO A 657 62.34 -10.57 10.42
C PRO A 657 61.72 -11.71 11.24
N LEU A 658 62.10 -11.86 12.52
CA LEU A 658 61.52 -12.84 13.44
C LEU A 658 60.08 -12.50 13.87
N LEU A 659 59.60 -11.28 13.58
CA LEU A 659 58.24 -10.84 13.86
C LEU A 659 57.32 -10.86 12.61
N ALA A 660 57.75 -11.53 11.54
CA ALA A 660 56.93 -11.73 10.34
C ALA A 660 55.68 -12.56 10.64
N ARG A 661 54.51 -12.07 10.18
CA ARG A 661 53.20 -12.69 10.37
C ARG A 661 52.85 -13.60 9.20
N SER A 662 52.33 -14.79 9.49
CA SER A 662 51.75 -15.67 8.45
C SER A 662 50.62 -14.98 7.69
N PRO A 663 50.53 -15.13 6.35
CA PRO A 663 49.37 -14.68 5.57
C PRO A 663 48.15 -15.60 5.73
N PHE A 664 48.33 -16.81 6.28
CA PHE A 664 47.28 -17.77 6.63
C PHE A 664 47.03 -17.80 8.15
N LEU A 665 45.80 -18.09 8.56
CA LEU A 665 45.49 -18.55 9.92
C LEU A 665 45.85 -20.03 10.01
N VAL A 666 46.91 -20.39 10.73
CA VAL A 666 47.38 -21.77 10.85
C VAL A 666 47.03 -22.31 12.23
N LEU A 667 46.27 -23.40 12.29
CA LEU A 667 45.91 -24.06 13.55
C LEU A 667 46.62 -25.42 13.64
N HIS A 668 47.44 -25.58 14.67
CA HIS A 668 48.11 -26.84 15.02
C HIS A 668 47.32 -27.57 16.11
N VAL A 669 46.81 -28.77 15.79
CA VAL A 669 45.92 -29.53 16.67
C VAL A 669 46.25 -31.02 16.67
N ARG A 670 46.03 -31.70 17.80
CA ARG A 670 46.17 -33.15 17.93
C ARG A 670 44.79 -33.79 18.06
N ARG A 671 44.54 -34.89 17.34
CA ARG A 671 43.26 -35.63 17.39
C ARG A 671 42.87 -36.07 18.81
N SER A 672 43.85 -36.28 19.70
CA SER A 672 43.65 -36.67 21.10
C SER A 672 43.40 -35.50 22.07
N ASN A 673 43.46 -34.25 21.62
CA ASN A 673 43.20 -33.04 22.42
C ASN A 673 42.59 -31.92 21.56
N LEU A 674 41.66 -32.28 20.66
CA LEU A 674 41.19 -31.40 19.59
C LEU A 674 40.62 -30.08 20.13
N VAL A 675 39.71 -30.17 21.10
CA VAL A 675 39.16 -29.01 21.83
C VAL A 675 40.26 -28.19 22.51
N GLY A 676 41.09 -28.82 23.36
CA GLY A 676 42.08 -28.10 24.16
C GLY A 676 43.17 -27.39 23.33
N ASP A 677 43.54 -27.96 22.18
CA ASP A 677 44.46 -27.31 21.24
C ASP A 677 43.77 -26.19 20.45
N ALA A 678 42.56 -26.42 19.92
CA ALA A 678 41.82 -25.40 19.18
C ALA A 678 41.51 -24.16 20.03
N LEU A 679 41.09 -24.33 21.28
CA LEU A 679 40.85 -23.23 22.22
C LEU A 679 42.12 -22.40 22.46
N ARG A 680 43.27 -23.07 22.64
CA ARG A 680 44.58 -22.40 22.82
C ARG A 680 44.94 -21.58 21.58
N GLU A 681 44.99 -22.20 20.40
CA GLU A 681 45.42 -21.52 19.18
C GLU A 681 44.50 -20.34 18.82
N LEU A 682 43.17 -20.51 18.93
CA LEU A 682 42.22 -19.43 18.63
C LEU A 682 42.29 -18.27 19.65
N SER A 683 42.66 -18.52 20.91
CA SER A 683 42.81 -17.48 21.93
C SER A 683 44.00 -16.53 21.70
N ILE A 684 45.02 -16.97 20.94
CA ILE A 684 46.26 -16.22 20.68
C ILE A 684 46.11 -15.25 19.50
N HIS A 685 45.18 -15.52 18.58
CA HIS A 685 45.05 -14.80 17.31
C HIS A 685 44.20 -13.53 17.42
N SER A 686 44.61 -12.45 16.74
CA SER A 686 43.84 -11.20 16.71
C SER A 686 42.67 -11.27 15.73
N ASP A 687 41.71 -10.35 15.88
CA ASP A 687 40.50 -10.21 15.04
C ASP A 687 40.82 -10.12 13.53
N ILE A 688 42.00 -9.58 13.16
CA ILE A 688 42.48 -9.49 11.78
C ILE A 688 43.10 -10.82 11.33
N ASP A 689 43.73 -11.56 12.23
CA ASP A 689 44.31 -12.88 11.92
C ASP A 689 43.21 -13.92 11.70
N LEU A 690 42.11 -13.88 12.48
CA LEU A 690 40.95 -14.76 12.32
C LEU A 690 40.23 -14.60 10.97
N LYS A 691 40.48 -13.49 10.25
CA LYS A 691 39.89 -13.22 8.92
C LYS A 691 40.80 -13.63 7.75
N LYS A 692 41.97 -14.19 8.01
CA LYS A 692 42.84 -14.81 6.99
C LYS A 692 42.25 -16.16 6.52
N PRO A 693 42.65 -16.68 5.35
CA PRO A 693 42.28 -18.04 4.97
C PRO A 693 42.80 -19.05 6.01
N LEU A 694 41.94 -19.96 6.43
CA LEU A 694 42.25 -21.00 7.40
C LEU A 694 43.09 -22.11 6.75
N LYS A 695 44.02 -22.66 7.54
CA LYS A 695 44.74 -23.90 7.25
C LYS A 695 44.85 -24.71 8.55
N VAL A 696 44.32 -25.93 8.55
CA VAL A 696 44.44 -26.83 9.71
C VAL A 696 45.57 -27.84 9.47
N ILE A 697 46.35 -28.11 10.52
CA ILE A 697 47.42 -29.11 10.53
C ILE A 697 47.19 -30.05 11.72
N PHE A 698 47.00 -31.33 11.43
CA PHE A 698 47.04 -32.38 12.45
C PHE A 698 48.50 -32.77 12.74
N ASP A 699 48.96 -32.56 13.96
CA ASP A 699 50.36 -32.79 14.32
C ASP A 699 50.71 -34.29 14.23
N GLY A 700 51.58 -34.63 13.27
CA GLY A 700 52.00 -36.01 12.96
C GLY A 700 51.46 -36.57 11.64
N GLU A 701 50.60 -35.84 10.92
CA GLU A 701 50.01 -36.27 9.64
C GLU A 701 50.59 -35.47 8.46
N GLU A 702 51.12 -36.16 7.43
CA GLU A 702 51.59 -35.54 6.18
C GLU A 702 50.42 -35.19 5.24
N ALA A 703 49.48 -34.37 5.72
CA ALA A 703 48.32 -33.91 4.96
C ALA A 703 48.55 -32.52 4.34
N VAL A 704 48.28 -32.40 3.03
CA VAL A 704 48.17 -31.09 2.37
C VAL A 704 46.72 -30.63 2.45
N ASP A 705 46.44 -29.63 3.28
CA ASP A 705 45.08 -29.08 3.41
C ASP A 705 44.64 -28.40 2.10
N ALA A 706 43.72 -29.06 1.42
CA ALA A 706 43.00 -28.59 0.24
C ALA A 706 41.51 -28.38 0.56
N GLY A 707 41.19 -27.99 1.80
CA GLY A 707 39.85 -27.79 2.34
C GLY A 707 39.28 -29.02 3.05
N GLY A 708 39.71 -30.23 2.68
CA GLY A 708 39.22 -31.47 3.31
C GLY A 708 39.59 -31.60 4.79
N VAL A 709 40.81 -31.20 5.18
CA VAL A 709 41.28 -31.25 6.57
C VAL A 709 40.56 -30.19 7.40
N THR A 710 40.38 -28.99 6.84
CA THR A 710 39.57 -27.93 7.45
C THR A 710 38.09 -28.34 7.63
N LYS A 711 37.47 -29.04 6.66
CA LYS A 711 36.11 -29.60 6.80
C LYS A 711 36.03 -30.61 7.93
N GLU A 712 36.98 -31.55 7.99
CA GLU A 712 37.06 -32.59 9.03
C GLU A 712 37.19 -31.98 10.43
N PHE A 713 38.07 -30.98 10.58
CA PHE A 713 38.28 -30.23 11.81
C PHE A 713 36.97 -29.63 12.36
N PHE A 714 36.19 -28.92 11.54
CA PHE A 714 34.92 -28.35 11.99
C PHE A 714 33.90 -29.42 12.41
N LEU A 715 33.78 -30.52 11.64
CA LEU A 715 32.83 -31.59 11.94
C LEU A 715 33.16 -32.30 13.26
N LEU A 716 34.43 -32.62 13.50
CA LEU A 716 34.87 -33.24 14.75
C LEU A 716 34.71 -32.29 15.95
N LEU A 717 35.23 -31.07 15.82
CA LEU A 717 35.28 -30.10 16.92
C LEU A 717 33.88 -29.65 17.35
N LEU A 718 32.93 -29.46 16.42
CA LEU A 718 31.55 -29.09 16.76
C LEU A 718 30.72 -30.29 17.22
N LYS A 719 30.98 -31.53 16.77
CA LYS A 719 30.37 -32.75 17.37
C LYS A 719 30.80 -32.94 18.84
N GLU A 720 32.03 -32.55 19.18
CA GLU A 720 32.53 -32.58 20.56
C GLU A 720 31.96 -31.42 21.41
N LEU A 721 32.12 -30.16 20.97
CA LEU A 721 31.72 -28.97 21.74
C LEU A 721 30.20 -28.82 21.97
N LEU A 722 29.36 -29.37 21.08
CA LEU A 722 27.90 -29.33 21.23
C LEU A 722 27.34 -30.51 22.05
N ASN A 723 28.20 -31.40 22.56
CA ASN A 723 27.78 -32.55 23.35
C ASN A 723 27.20 -32.11 24.72
N PRO A 724 25.94 -32.46 25.07
CA PRO A 724 25.32 -32.09 26.34
C PRO A 724 26.09 -32.51 27.61
N ILE A 725 27.02 -33.48 27.51
CA ILE A 725 27.91 -33.87 28.61
C ILE A 725 28.72 -32.68 29.17
N TYR A 726 29.05 -31.67 28.34
CA TYR A 726 29.74 -30.46 28.80
C TYR A 726 28.84 -29.47 29.56
N GLY A 727 27.52 -29.69 29.65
CA GLY A 727 26.56 -28.85 30.38
C GLY A 727 26.30 -27.46 29.77
N MET A 728 27.03 -27.07 28.72
CA MET A 728 26.88 -25.78 28.02
C MET A 728 25.52 -25.64 27.31
N PHE A 729 24.97 -26.76 26.84
CA PHE A 729 23.70 -26.80 26.13
C PHE A 729 22.78 -27.88 26.70
N THR A 730 21.50 -27.52 26.82
CA THR A 730 20.40 -28.42 27.19
C THR A 730 19.78 -29.01 25.93
N TYR A 731 19.57 -30.33 25.91
CA TYR A 731 18.96 -31.06 24.79
C TYR A 731 17.46 -31.27 25.01
N TYR A 732 16.66 -30.93 24.00
CA TYR A 732 15.21 -31.01 24.00
C TYR A 732 14.76 -32.25 23.18
N PRO A 733 14.31 -33.35 23.83
CA PRO A 733 14.05 -34.61 23.14
C PRO A 733 12.80 -34.60 22.24
N GLU A 734 11.84 -33.68 22.47
CA GLU A 734 10.67 -33.53 21.58
C GLU A 734 11.05 -32.97 20.19
N SER A 735 12.00 -32.03 20.15
CA SER A 735 12.39 -31.29 18.95
C SER A 735 13.72 -31.76 18.34
N ASN A 736 14.52 -32.52 19.10
CA ASN A 736 15.92 -32.87 18.81
C ASN A 736 16.84 -31.65 18.70
N LEU A 737 16.51 -30.56 19.39
CA LEU A 737 17.29 -29.32 19.38
C LEU A 737 18.10 -29.12 20.66
N LEU A 738 19.13 -28.29 20.54
CA LEU A 738 19.95 -27.78 21.62
C LEU A 738 19.56 -26.33 21.91
N TRP A 739 19.65 -25.92 23.17
CA TRP A 739 19.61 -24.52 23.59
C TRP A 739 20.65 -24.26 24.69
N PHE A 740 21.02 -23.00 24.90
CA PHE A 740 21.91 -22.61 26.00
C PHE A 740 21.27 -22.99 27.35
N SER A 741 22.05 -23.58 28.26
CA SER A 741 21.55 -23.94 29.60
C SER A 741 21.37 -22.70 30.49
N ASP A 742 20.27 -22.62 31.24
CA ASP A 742 20.00 -21.54 32.23
C ASP A 742 21.17 -21.37 33.22
N THR A 743 21.75 -22.50 33.66
CA THR A 743 22.89 -22.54 34.60
C THR A 743 24.03 -23.35 34.01
N CYS A 744 25.22 -22.76 33.91
CA CYS A 744 26.42 -23.42 33.40
C CYS A 744 27.62 -23.18 34.32
N PHE A 745 28.48 -24.20 34.47
CA PHE A 745 29.72 -24.14 35.27
C PHE A 745 30.98 -23.92 34.42
N VAL A 746 30.83 -23.78 33.10
CA VAL A 746 31.94 -23.60 32.15
C VAL A 746 32.29 -22.11 32.01
N GLU A 747 33.58 -21.78 31.85
CA GLU A 747 34.02 -20.40 31.68
C GLU A 747 33.41 -19.73 30.44
N HIS A 748 33.09 -18.43 30.57
CA HIS A 748 32.59 -17.56 29.49
C HIS A 748 33.39 -17.68 28.16
N ASN A 749 34.70 -17.89 28.26
CA ASN A 749 35.61 -18.04 27.12
C ASN A 749 35.18 -19.14 26.14
N TRP A 750 34.58 -20.23 26.63
CA TRP A 750 34.17 -21.36 25.80
C TRP A 750 33.03 -20.99 24.84
N PHE A 751 32.01 -20.28 25.33
CA PHE A 751 30.92 -19.80 24.49
C PHE A 751 31.43 -18.85 23.39
N HIS A 752 32.37 -17.96 23.73
CA HIS A 752 33.01 -17.07 22.76
C HIS A 752 33.82 -17.84 21.70
N LEU A 753 34.55 -18.88 22.10
CA LEU A 753 35.34 -19.69 21.18
C LEU A 753 34.45 -20.59 20.29
N ILE A 754 33.34 -21.15 20.80
CA ILE A 754 32.31 -21.80 19.95
C ILE A 754 31.74 -20.80 18.93
N GLY A 755 31.48 -19.56 19.35
CA GLY A 755 31.08 -18.47 18.46
C GLY A 755 32.08 -18.25 17.31
N ILE A 756 33.37 -18.13 17.64
CA ILE A 756 34.47 -17.99 16.67
C ILE A 756 34.51 -19.19 15.71
N ILE A 757 34.37 -20.43 16.21
CA ILE A 757 34.39 -21.66 15.40
C ILE A 757 33.20 -21.70 14.43
N CYS A 758 31.99 -21.38 14.88
CA CYS A 758 30.81 -21.27 14.02
C CYS A 758 30.96 -20.17 12.96
N GLY A 759 31.54 -19.01 13.33
CA GLY A 759 31.86 -17.94 12.38
C GLY A 759 32.91 -18.35 11.34
N LEU A 760 33.97 -19.06 11.75
CA LEU A 760 35.01 -19.60 10.88
C LEU A 760 34.47 -20.66 9.90
N ALA A 761 33.57 -21.55 10.34
CA ALA A 761 32.96 -22.55 9.48
C ALA A 761 32.22 -21.90 8.30
N ILE A 762 31.40 -20.87 8.59
CA ILE A 762 30.68 -20.09 7.58
C ILE A 762 31.63 -19.35 6.65
N TYR A 763 32.62 -18.66 7.23
CA TYR A 763 33.57 -17.83 6.51
C TYR A 763 34.53 -18.64 5.61
N ASN A 764 34.65 -19.96 5.87
CA ASN A 764 35.33 -20.93 5.01
C ASN A 764 34.33 -21.89 4.31
N PHE A 765 33.07 -21.47 4.16
CA PHE A 765 31.99 -22.11 3.39
C PHE A 765 31.72 -23.59 3.73
N THR A 766 31.99 -23.98 4.96
CA THR A 766 31.77 -25.34 5.48
C THR A 766 30.36 -25.43 6.10
N VAL A 767 29.51 -26.26 5.51
CA VAL A 767 28.19 -26.62 6.06
C VAL A 767 28.39 -27.47 7.32
N VAL A 768 27.73 -27.11 8.43
CA VAL A 768 27.76 -27.86 9.69
C VAL A 768 26.37 -27.96 10.29
N ASP A 769 26.00 -29.17 10.72
CA ASP A 769 24.66 -29.50 11.22
C ASP A 769 24.43 -28.98 12.65
N LEU A 770 24.29 -27.66 12.78
CA LEU A 770 24.00 -26.98 14.04
C LEU A 770 22.54 -27.21 14.46
N HIS A 771 22.33 -28.02 15.50
CA HIS A 771 21.02 -28.41 16.02
C HIS A 771 20.33 -27.30 16.85
N PHE A 772 20.35 -26.03 16.40
CA PHE A 772 19.75 -24.90 17.12
C PHE A 772 18.42 -24.43 16.50
N PRO A 773 17.46 -23.93 17.31
CA PRO A 773 16.21 -23.34 16.83
C PRO A 773 16.45 -22.04 16.04
N LEU A 774 15.44 -21.64 15.26
CA LEU A 774 15.41 -20.39 14.48
C LEU A 774 15.66 -19.14 15.36
N ALA A 775 15.34 -19.21 16.65
CA ALA A 775 15.67 -18.21 17.66
C ALA A 775 17.14 -17.78 17.66
N LEU A 776 18.09 -18.71 17.45
CA LEU A 776 19.52 -18.36 17.43
C LEU A 776 19.84 -17.41 16.26
N TYR A 777 19.43 -17.79 15.06
CA TYR A 777 19.64 -17.04 13.83
C TYR A 777 18.86 -15.72 13.82
N LYS A 778 17.70 -15.67 14.48
CA LYS A 778 16.96 -14.43 14.78
C LYS A 778 17.80 -13.49 15.64
N LYS A 779 18.29 -13.95 16.80
CA LYS A 779 19.11 -13.14 17.71
C LYS A 779 20.41 -12.65 17.06
N LEU A 780 21.09 -13.48 16.27
CA LEU A 780 22.30 -13.10 15.52
C LEU A 780 22.05 -11.96 14.52
N LEU A 781 20.82 -11.86 13.98
CA LEU A 781 20.37 -10.80 13.08
C LEU A 781 19.59 -9.67 13.80
N ASN A 782 19.67 -9.60 15.14
CA ASN A 782 18.94 -8.65 15.99
C ASN A 782 17.40 -8.68 15.83
N VAL A 783 16.84 -9.79 15.34
CA VAL A 783 15.39 -10.04 15.29
C VAL A 783 14.94 -10.64 16.62
N LYS A 784 13.88 -10.08 17.23
CA LYS A 784 13.25 -10.67 18.43
C LYS A 784 12.69 -12.08 18.12
N PRO A 785 13.00 -13.11 18.93
CA PRO A 785 12.24 -14.36 18.96
C PRO A 785 10.78 -14.13 19.38
N CYS A 786 9.89 -15.06 19.01
CA CYS A 786 8.47 -15.05 19.33
C CYS A 786 7.96 -16.44 19.74
N LEU A 787 6.67 -16.57 20.08
CA LEU A 787 6.05 -17.83 20.51
C LEU A 787 6.24 -18.98 19.49
N GLU A 788 6.30 -18.71 18.19
CA GLU A 788 6.59 -19.75 17.18
C GLU A 788 8.00 -20.35 17.32
N ASP A 789 8.98 -19.58 17.78
CA ASP A 789 10.33 -20.13 18.05
C ASP A 789 10.33 -21.01 19.30
N LEU A 790 9.49 -20.70 20.29
CA LEU A 790 9.31 -21.54 21.47
C LEU A 790 8.57 -22.83 21.12
N LYS A 791 7.61 -22.81 20.18
CA LYS A 791 7.00 -24.02 19.62
C LYS A 791 7.98 -24.89 18.83
N GLU A 792 9.03 -24.31 18.22
CA GLU A 792 10.10 -25.07 17.58
C GLU A 792 11.04 -25.72 18.62
N LEU A 793 11.44 -24.98 19.66
CA LEU A 793 12.34 -25.47 20.71
C LEU A 793 11.67 -26.48 21.66
N SER A 794 10.54 -26.10 22.25
CA SER A 794 9.77 -26.88 23.23
C SER A 794 8.30 -26.94 22.78
N PRO A 795 7.94 -27.89 21.89
CA PRO A 795 6.61 -27.98 21.29
C PRO A 795 5.49 -28.05 22.32
N THR A 796 5.68 -28.74 23.44
CA THR A 796 4.68 -28.81 24.52
C THR A 796 4.49 -27.46 25.25
N GLU A 797 5.56 -26.77 25.68
CA GLU A 797 5.43 -25.43 26.30
C GLU A 797 4.79 -24.41 25.35
N GLY A 798 5.27 -24.34 24.11
CA GLY A 798 4.78 -23.39 23.11
C GLY A 798 3.31 -23.62 22.71
N ARG A 799 2.79 -24.85 22.83
CA ARG A 799 1.37 -25.17 22.66
C ARG A 799 0.54 -24.77 23.88
N SER A 800 1.04 -24.99 25.10
CA SER A 800 0.34 -24.57 26.32
C SER A 800 0.20 -23.05 26.43
N LEU A 801 1.23 -22.29 26.07
CA LEU A 801 1.13 -20.82 26.02
C LEU A 801 0.23 -20.31 24.89
N GLN A 802 0.15 -21.02 23.75
CA GLN A 802 -0.85 -20.71 22.71
C GLN A 802 -2.27 -20.95 23.23
N GLN A 803 -2.51 -22.04 23.97
CA GLN A 803 -3.83 -22.34 24.55
C GLN A 803 -4.29 -21.27 25.55
N LEU A 804 -3.37 -20.62 26.28
CA LEU A 804 -3.67 -19.47 27.16
C LEU A 804 -4.12 -18.22 26.37
N LEU A 805 -3.52 -17.95 25.21
CA LEU A 805 -3.92 -16.86 24.30
C LEU A 805 -5.23 -17.16 23.57
N ASP A 806 -5.44 -18.42 23.15
CA ASP A 806 -6.63 -18.85 22.43
C ASP A 806 -7.84 -19.09 23.37
N TYR A 807 -7.64 -19.10 24.69
CA TYR A 807 -8.70 -19.33 25.67
C TYR A 807 -9.79 -18.24 25.56
N PRO A 808 -11.08 -18.61 25.40
CA PRO A 808 -12.16 -17.65 25.17
C PRO A 808 -12.84 -17.14 26.44
N GLY A 809 -12.69 -17.84 27.58
CA GLY A 809 -13.34 -17.50 28.84
C GLY A 809 -12.74 -16.27 29.53
N GLU A 810 -13.50 -15.71 30.47
CA GLU A 810 -13.04 -14.63 31.37
C GLU A 810 -12.31 -15.19 32.61
N ASP A 811 -12.57 -16.45 32.93
CA ASP A 811 -12.15 -17.23 34.10
C ASP A 811 -10.70 -17.74 34.03
N ILE A 812 -9.80 -16.97 33.42
CA ILE A 812 -8.39 -17.35 33.23
C ILE A 812 -7.66 -17.52 34.57
N GLU A 813 -7.91 -16.62 35.52
CA GLU A 813 -7.30 -16.67 36.87
C GLU A 813 -7.70 -17.95 37.61
N GLU A 814 -8.99 -18.31 37.62
CA GLU A 814 -9.52 -19.52 38.27
C GLU A 814 -9.15 -20.81 37.52
N THR A 815 -9.04 -20.76 36.18
CA THR A 815 -8.75 -21.94 35.33
C THR A 815 -7.28 -22.31 35.32
N PHE A 816 -6.38 -21.33 35.22
CA PHE A 816 -4.95 -21.56 35.05
C PHE A 816 -4.14 -21.33 36.33
N CYS A 817 -4.61 -20.50 37.26
CA CYS A 817 -3.95 -20.19 38.54
C CYS A 817 -2.47 -19.76 38.40
N LEU A 818 -2.14 -19.04 37.33
CA LEU A 818 -0.77 -18.58 37.03
C LEU A 818 -0.51 -17.19 37.61
N ASN A 819 0.72 -16.97 38.03
CA ASN A 819 1.32 -15.65 38.26
C ASN A 819 2.50 -15.44 37.28
N PHE A 820 3.14 -14.28 37.29
CA PHE A 820 4.30 -13.97 36.44
C PHE A 820 5.60 -14.60 36.97
N THR A 821 5.56 -15.90 37.29
CA THR A 821 6.74 -16.70 37.66
C THR A 821 6.76 -18.02 36.92
N ILE A 822 7.95 -18.61 36.80
CA ILE A 822 8.15 -19.95 36.23
C ILE A 822 9.02 -20.80 37.16
N CYS A 823 8.83 -22.11 37.12
CA CYS A 823 9.73 -23.07 37.76
C CYS A 823 10.72 -23.61 36.72
N ARG A 824 12.02 -23.54 37.00
CA ARG A 824 13.08 -24.16 36.18
C ARG A 824 13.82 -25.18 37.04
N GLU A 825 14.04 -26.38 36.51
CA GLU A 825 14.88 -27.38 37.16
C GLU A 825 16.32 -27.28 36.64
N SER A 826 17.27 -27.17 37.56
CA SER A 826 18.70 -27.11 37.26
C SER A 826 19.44 -28.08 38.19
N TYR A 827 20.05 -29.11 37.61
CA TYR A 827 20.81 -30.15 38.31
C TYR A 827 20.05 -30.82 39.49
N GLY A 828 18.73 -30.99 39.37
CA GLY A 828 17.87 -31.59 40.40
C GLY A 828 17.37 -30.61 41.48
N VAL A 829 17.63 -29.30 41.31
CA VAL A 829 17.04 -28.23 42.15
C VAL A 829 16.02 -27.48 41.32
N THR A 830 14.77 -27.38 41.80
CA THR A 830 13.75 -26.52 41.20
C THR A 830 13.84 -25.11 41.77
N GLU A 831 14.16 -24.13 40.94
CA GLU A 831 14.14 -22.71 41.31
C GLU A 831 12.93 -22.01 40.68
N GLN A 832 12.25 -21.17 41.47
CA GLN A 832 11.23 -20.25 40.99
C GLN A 832 11.90 -18.96 40.51
N LYS A 833 11.50 -18.47 39.33
CA LYS A 833 12.05 -17.28 38.67
C LYS A 833 10.91 -16.33 38.31
N ASN A 834 10.99 -15.07 38.74
CA ASN A 834 10.04 -14.04 38.34
C ASN A 834 10.33 -13.59 36.89
N LEU A 835 9.30 -13.45 36.07
CA LEU A 835 9.40 -12.99 34.67
C LEU A 835 9.47 -11.46 34.56
N ILE A 836 8.92 -10.75 35.56
CA ILE A 836 8.91 -9.30 35.73
C ILE A 836 9.16 -8.95 37.21
N GLU A 837 9.41 -7.67 37.51
CA GLU A 837 9.53 -7.19 38.90
C GLU A 837 8.23 -7.51 39.69
N ASP A 838 8.39 -8.02 40.92
CA ASP A 838 7.32 -8.50 41.82
C ASP A 838 6.28 -9.47 41.19
N GLY A 839 6.67 -10.18 40.12
CA GLY A 839 5.82 -11.10 39.36
C GLY A 839 5.22 -12.28 40.14
N ASP A 840 5.69 -12.56 41.35
CA ASP A 840 5.07 -13.51 42.28
C ASP A 840 3.70 -13.04 42.80
N ASN A 841 3.50 -11.72 42.86
CA ASN A 841 2.26 -11.08 43.32
C ASN A 841 1.31 -10.69 42.18
N ILE A 842 1.73 -10.84 40.92
CA ILE A 842 0.97 -10.43 39.74
C ILE A 842 0.34 -11.66 39.09
N LEU A 843 -0.99 -11.76 39.14
CA LEU A 843 -1.76 -12.86 38.56
C LEU A 843 -1.97 -12.68 37.06
N VAL A 844 -2.06 -13.80 36.33
CA VAL A 844 -2.33 -13.82 34.90
C VAL A 844 -3.85 -13.75 34.66
N GLN A 845 -4.27 -12.67 34.01
CA GLN A 845 -5.65 -12.32 33.69
C GLN A 845 -5.78 -12.07 32.19
N LYS A 846 -7.01 -11.89 31.71
CA LYS A 846 -7.30 -11.73 30.27
C LYS A 846 -6.58 -10.55 29.61
N ASP A 847 -6.41 -9.45 30.34
CA ASP A 847 -5.81 -8.21 29.82
C ASP A 847 -4.28 -8.25 29.79
N ASN A 848 -3.62 -9.09 30.61
CA ASN A 848 -2.15 -9.18 30.71
C ASN A 848 -1.55 -10.51 30.19
N ARG A 849 -2.37 -11.47 29.73
CA ARG A 849 -1.88 -12.77 29.21
C ARG A 849 -0.93 -12.65 28.00
N GLU A 850 -1.09 -11.62 27.16
CA GLU A 850 -0.16 -11.35 26.06
C GLU A 850 1.22 -10.91 26.57
N GLU A 851 1.24 -10.08 27.63
CA GLU A 851 2.44 -9.65 28.33
C GLU A 851 3.12 -10.83 29.06
N PHE A 852 2.35 -11.71 29.70
CA PHE A 852 2.88 -12.95 30.31
C PHE A 852 3.59 -13.83 29.27
N VAL A 853 3.00 -14.00 28.08
CA VAL A 853 3.61 -14.81 27.01
C VAL A 853 4.82 -14.11 26.39
N GLU A 854 4.83 -12.78 26.16
CA GLU A 854 6.05 -12.09 25.73
C GLU A 854 7.15 -12.19 26.81
N ALA A 855 6.80 -12.05 28.10
CA ALA A 855 7.75 -12.16 29.20
C ALA A 855 8.35 -13.57 29.34
N TYR A 856 7.55 -14.64 29.19
CA TYR A 856 8.03 -16.02 29.17
C TYR A 856 9.00 -16.27 28.00
N VAL A 857 8.60 -15.89 26.78
CA VAL A 857 9.43 -16.03 25.57
C VAL A 857 10.73 -15.20 25.69
N ASN A 858 10.64 -14.00 26.27
CA ASN A 858 11.80 -13.14 26.55
C ASN A 858 12.72 -13.74 27.64
N TYR A 859 12.18 -14.40 28.67
CA TYR A 859 13.00 -15.09 29.66
C TYR A 859 13.82 -16.22 29.02
N ILE A 860 13.16 -17.14 28.31
CA ILE A 860 13.80 -18.34 27.71
C ILE A 860 14.83 -17.96 26.64
N PHE A 861 14.54 -16.96 25.81
CA PHE A 861 15.43 -16.59 24.70
C PHE A 861 16.35 -15.42 24.96
N ASN A 862 16.18 -14.62 26.02
CA ASN A 862 17.06 -13.47 26.30
C ASN A 862 17.59 -13.41 27.73
N LEU A 863 16.74 -13.48 28.77
CA LEU A 863 17.17 -13.23 30.15
C LEU A 863 18.01 -14.37 30.73
N SER A 864 17.49 -15.60 30.68
CA SER A 864 18.13 -16.80 31.25
C SER A 864 19.52 -17.12 30.70
N ILE A 865 19.80 -16.66 29.48
CA ILE A 865 20.99 -17.03 28.71
C ILE A 865 21.80 -15.81 28.23
N HIS A 866 21.55 -14.64 28.83
CA HIS A 866 22.12 -13.35 28.39
C HIS A 866 23.65 -13.36 28.28
N GLU A 867 24.33 -13.80 29.34
CA GLU A 867 25.80 -13.81 29.42
C GLU A 867 26.40 -14.80 28.40
N TRP A 868 25.90 -16.04 28.38
CA TRP A 868 26.34 -17.12 27.49
C TRP A 868 26.13 -16.77 26.02
N TYR A 869 24.98 -16.19 25.68
CA TYR A 869 24.68 -15.74 24.32
C TYR A 869 25.54 -14.54 23.92
N THR A 870 25.75 -13.55 24.79
CA THR A 870 26.60 -12.39 24.46
C THR A 870 28.05 -12.81 24.22
N ALA A 871 28.57 -13.78 24.99
CA ALA A 871 29.87 -14.39 24.71
C ALA A 871 29.90 -15.06 23.33
N PHE A 872 28.93 -15.93 23.02
CA PHE A 872 28.81 -16.59 21.72
C PHE A 872 28.66 -15.61 20.55
N SER A 873 27.77 -14.62 20.63
CA SER A 873 27.49 -13.70 19.53
C SER A 873 28.65 -12.75 19.25
N THR A 874 29.39 -12.33 20.28
CA THR A 874 30.62 -11.53 20.09
C THR A 874 31.72 -12.34 19.41
N GLY A 875 31.85 -13.64 19.73
CA GLY A 875 32.79 -14.54 19.07
C GLY A 875 32.42 -14.80 17.60
N PHE A 876 31.13 -15.00 17.33
CA PHE A 876 30.59 -15.19 15.98
C PHE A 876 30.82 -13.96 15.10
N LEU A 877 30.36 -12.79 15.55
CA LEU A 877 30.41 -11.53 14.79
C LEU A 877 31.82 -10.97 14.59
N LYS A 878 32.79 -11.39 15.41
CA LYS A 878 34.23 -11.11 15.24
C LYS A 878 34.81 -11.73 13.96
N VAL A 879 34.28 -12.88 13.52
CA VAL A 879 34.69 -13.55 12.27
C VAL A 879 33.66 -13.30 11.17
N CYS A 880 32.46 -13.84 11.34
CA CYS A 880 31.35 -13.70 10.41
C CYS A 880 30.44 -12.56 10.88
N GLY A 881 30.72 -11.33 10.42
CA GLY A 881 30.00 -10.14 10.84
C GLY A 881 30.28 -8.92 9.96
N GLY A 882 29.38 -7.95 10.02
CA GLY A 882 29.34 -6.78 9.14
C GLY A 882 28.06 -6.72 8.32
N LYS A 883 27.93 -5.67 7.49
CA LYS A 883 26.68 -5.32 6.78
C LYS A 883 26.15 -6.39 5.84
N VAL A 884 26.96 -7.36 5.42
CA VAL A 884 26.52 -8.47 4.57
C VAL A 884 25.51 -9.39 5.26
N LEU A 885 25.59 -9.56 6.59
CA LEU A 885 24.60 -10.34 7.34
C LEU A 885 23.24 -9.64 7.46
N GLU A 886 23.22 -8.31 7.46
CA GLU A 886 21.98 -7.50 7.49
C GLU A 886 21.10 -7.72 6.24
N LEU A 887 21.63 -8.35 5.18
CA LEU A 887 20.92 -8.70 3.95
C LEU A 887 20.13 -10.03 4.08
N PHE A 888 20.44 -10.87 5.07
CA PHE A 888 19.83 -12.19 5.25
C PHE A 888 18.55 -12.13 6.11
N GLN A 889 17.68 -13.11 5.93
CA GLN A 889 16.65 -13.49 6.90
C GLN A 889 17.14 -14.63 7.80
N PRO A 890 16.58 -14.80 9.01
CA PRO A 890 16.95 -15.88 9.92
C PRO A 890 16.83 -17.29 9.32
N THR A 891 15.84 -17.51 8.45
CA THR A 891 15.63 -18.78 7.74
C THR A 891 16.69 -19.02 6.66
N GLU A 892 17.07 -17.98 5.92
CA GLU A 892 18.14 -18.03 4.91
C GLU A 892 19.49 -18.28 5.57
N LEU A 893 19.78 -17.58 6.68
CA LEU A 893 21.00 -17.76 7.47
C LEU A 893 21.09 -19.19 8.03
N ARG A 894 19.99 -19.74 8.58
CA ARG A 894 19.95 -21.14 9.01
C ARG A 894 20.21 -22.12 7.86
N ALA A 895 19.52 -21.94 6.72
CA ALA A 895 19.67 -22.82 5.54
C ALA A 895 21.08 -22.77 4.93
N MET A 896 21.78 -21.66 5.05
CA MET A 896 23.17 -21.52 4.62
C MET A 896 24.15 -22.25 5.55
N ILE A 897 23.91 -22.21 6.87
CA ILE A 897 24.79 -22.80 7.89
C ILE A 897 24.60 -24.31 7.99
N VAL A 898 23.34 -24.74 8.16
CA VAL A 898 22.94 -26.14 8.38
C VAL A 898 22.83 -26.90 7.04
N GLY A 899 22.63 -26.17 5.94
CA GLY A 899 22.34 -26.77 4.63
C GLY A 899 20.85 -27.05 4.43
N ASN A 900 20.52 -27.45 3.21
CA ASN A 900 19.17 -27.79 2.77
C ASN A 900 18.89 -29.30 2.91
N SER A 901 17.60 -29.67 2.79
CA SER A 901 17.13 -31.07 2.68
C SER A 901 16.30 -31.33 1.41
N ASN A 902 16.56 -30.56 0.34
CA ASN A 902 15.87 -30.67 -0.94
C ASN A 902 16.68 -31.58 -1.89
N TYR A 903 16.62 -32.89 -1.64
CA TYR A 903 17.47 -33.86 -2.33
C TYR A 903 17.02 -34.12 -3.77
N ASN A 904 17.80 -33.65 -4.75
CA ASN A 904 17.74 -34.18 -6.12
C ASN A 904 18.81 -35.26 -6.30
N TRP A 905 18.41 -36.53 -6.27
CA TRP A 905 19.34 -37.65 -6.37
C TRP A 905 19.86 -37.90 -7.79
N GLU A 906 19.23 -37.32 -8.83
CA GLU A 906 19.67 -37.44 -10.22
C GLU A 906 20.86 -36.49 -10.47
N GLU A 907 20.79 -35.24 -9.99
CA GLU A 907 21.91 -34.29 -9.96
C GLU A 907 23.18 -34.86 -9.27
N LEU A 908 23.01 -35.75 -8.28
CA LEU A 908 24.13 -36.40 -7.59
C LEU A 908 24.87 -37.39 -8.49
N GLU A 909 24.15 -38.08 -9.39
CA GLU A 909 24.74 -39.02 -10.35
C GLU A 909 25.40 -38.26 -11.51
N GLU A 910 24.78 -37.19 -12.01
CA GLU A 910 25.34 -36.33 -13.06
C GLU A 910 26.61 -35.59 -12.61
N SER A 911 26.70 -35.20 -11.34
CA SER A 911 27.87 -34.50 -10.78
C SER A 911 28.98 -35.42 -10.22
N ALA A 912 28.80 -36.73 -10.28
CA ALA A 912 29.75 -37.71 -9.74
C ALA A 912 31.02 -37.85 -10.59
N VAL A 913 32.18 -37.85 -9.92
CA VAL A 913 33.50 -38.00 -10.54
C VAL A 913 34.05 -39.41 -10.28
N TYR A 914 34.57 -40.05 -11.32
CA TYR A 914 35.10 -41.42 -11.22
C TYR A 914 36.64 -41.43 -11.27
N LYS A 915 37.27 -42.30 -10.47
CA LYS A 915 38.74 -42.44 -10.37
C LYS A 915 39.19 -43.90 -10.42
N GLY A 916 40.44 -44.12 -10.86
CA GLY A 916 41.00 -45.43 -11.07
C GLY A 916 40.44 -46.09 -12.34
N ASP A 917 40.02 -47.34 -12.24
CA ASP A 917 39.46 -48.12 -13.36
C ASP A 917 37.97 -47.84 -13.63
N TYR A 918 37.36 -46.91 -12.88
CA TYR A 918 35.93 -46.62 -12.96
C TYR A 918 35.58 -45.47 -13.91
N THR A 919 34.44 -45.64 -14.56
CA THR A 919 33.74 -44.67 -15.41
C THR A 919 32.24 -44.80 -15.16
N ALA A 920 31.43 -43.83 -15.58
CA ALA A 920 29.96 -43.92 -15.53
C ALA A 920 29.37 -45.13 -16.30
N THR A 921 30.14 -45.77 -17.19
CA THR A 921 29.72 -46.96 -17.93
C THR A 921 30.20 -48.28 -17.31
N HIS A 922 31.04 -48.25 -16.27
CA HIS A 922 31.60 -49.46 -15.65
C HIS A 922 30.50 -50.30 -14.96
N PRO A 923 30.47 -51.64 -15.09
CA PRO A 923 29.40 -52.48 -14.55
C PRO A 923 29.13 -52.27 -13.04
N THR A 924 30.18 -52.23 -12.21
CA THR A 924 30.03 -52.00 -10.76
C THR A 924 29.47 -50.61 -10.43
N VAL A 925 29.73 -49.59 -11.26
CA VAL A 925 29.19 -48.22 -11.07
C VAL A 925 27.71 -48.18 -11.42
N ARG A 926 27.29 -48.86 -12.49
CA ARG A 926 25.85 -49.00 -12.81
C ARG A 926 25.10 -49.78 -11.73
N MET A 927 25.66 -50.92 -11.28
CA MET A 927 25.09 -51.68 -10.18
C MET A 927 25.01 -50.86 -8.88
N PHE A 928 25.97 -49.96 -8.62
CA PHE A 928 25.91 -49.02 -7.51
C PHE A 928 24.73 -48.04 -7.67
N TRP A 929 24.61 -47.32 -8.79
CA TRP A 929 23.54 -46.33 -8.97
C TRP A 929 22.15 -46.95 -9.02
N GLU A 930 21.97 -48.08 -9.70
CA GLU A 930 20.70 -48.81 -9.69
C GLU A 930 20.32 -49.30 -8.27
N THR A 931 21.29 -49.59 -7.42
CA THR A 931 21.07 -50.01 -6.02
C THR A 931 20.75 -48.80 -5.15
N PHE A 932 21.51 -47.72 -5.31
CA PHE A 932 21.31 -46.46 -4.59
C PHE A 932 19.93 -45.87 -4.90
N HIS A 933 19.54 -45.77 -6.16
CA HIS A 933 18.24 -45.23 -6.54
C HIS A 933 17.06 -46.04 -6.02
N ALA A 934 17.22 -47.36 -5.90
CA ALA A 934 16.24 -48.26 -5.30
C ALA A 934 16.11 -48.17 -3.76
N PHE A 935 17.01 -47.46 -3.08
CA PHE A 935 16.91 -47.27 -1.63
C PHE A 935 15.78 -46.29 -1.23
N PRO A 936 15.09 -46.51 -0.09
CA PRO A 936 14.19 -45.53 0.48
C PRO A 936 14.96 -44.28 0.95
N LEU A 937 14.24 -43.15 1.08
CA LEU A 937 14.83 -41.84 1.42
C LEU A 937 15.70 -41.88 2.69
N GLU A 938 15.28 -42.63 3.71
CA GLU A 938 16.05 -42.83 4.95
C GLU A 938 17.44 -43.45 4.69
N LYS A 939 17.55 -44.46 3.83
CA LYS A 939 18.84 -45.07 3.47
C LYS A 939 19.66 -44.19 2.54
N LYS A 940 19.03 -43.36 1.69
CA LYS A 940 19.74 -42.33 0.92
C LYS A 940 20.31 -41.23 1.83
N LYS A 941 19.58 -40.80 2.86
CA LYS A 941 20.07 -39.92 3.94
C LYS A 941 21.23 -40.56 4.73
N LYS A 942 21.09 -41.81 5.18
CA LYS A 942 22.21 -42.52 5.85
C LYS A 942 23.45 -42.66 4.96
N PHE A 943 23.28 -42.91 3.66
CA PHE A 943 24.40 -42.94 2.72
C PHE A 943 25.08 -41.58 2.59
N LEU A 944 24.30 -40.49 2.53
CA LEU A 944 24.83 -39.12 2.49
C LEU A 944 25.63 -38.80 3.76
N LEU A 945 25.12 -39.21 4.93
CA LEU A 945 25.79 -39.10 6.24
C LEU A 945 27.10 -39.89 6.27
N PHE A 946 27.07 -41.16 5.83
CA PHE A 946 28.25 -42.03 5.66
C PHE A 946 29.30 -41.42 4.70
N LEU A 947 28.87 -40.82 3.59
CA LEU A 947 29.77 -40.31 2.56
C LEU A 947 30.34 -38.91 2.85
N THR A 948 29.61 -38.06 3.59
CA THR A 948 29.93 -36.62 3.71
C THR A 948 30.07 -36.11 5.13
N GLY A 949 29.62 -36.86 6.13
CA GLY A 949 29.55 -36.41 7.53
C GLY A 949 28.26 -35.69 7.92
N SER A 950 27.30 -35.50 7.00
CA SER A 950 25.99 -34.90 7.28
C SER A 950 24.90 -35.51 6.39
N ASP A 951 23.63 -35.45 6.80
CA ASP A 951 22.48 -35.76 5.93
C ASP A 951 21.93 -34.51 5.20
N ARG A 952 22.61 -33.37 5.31
CA ARG A 952 22.27 -32.09 4.69
C ARG A 952 23.09 -31.84 3.42
N ILE A 953 22.55 -30.99 2.54
CA ILE A 953 23.18 -30.63 1.26
C ILE A 953 23.54 -29.14 1.24
N PRO A 954 24.57 -28.70 0.49
CA PRO A 954 24.88 -27.27 0.38
C PRO A 954 23.70 -26.48 -0.21
N ILE A 955 23.63 -25.19 0.12
CA ILE A 955 22.49 -24.34 -0.25
C ILE A 955 22.30 -24.22 -1.78
N TYR A 956 23.37 -24.39 -2.55
CA TYR A 956 23.39 -24.43 -4.01
C TYR A 956 22.76 -25.68 -4.66
N GLY A 957 22.26 -26.64 -3.87
CA GLY A 957 21.61 -27.85 -4.39
C GLY A 957 22.57 -29.02 -4.59
N MET A 958 22.05 -30.15 -5.06
CA MET A 958 22.76 -31.43 -5.00
C MET A 958 23.91 -31.51 -6.00
N SER A 959 23.77 -30.88 -7.17
CA SER A 959 24.82 -30.74 -8.19
C SER A 959 26.09 -30.02 -7.71
N SER A 960 26.03 -29.28 -6.59
CA SER A 960 27.22 -28.71 -5.94
C SER A 960 28.02 -29.74 -5.13
N LEU A 961 27.37 -30.82 -4.66
CA LEU A 961 27.97 -31.88 -3.87
C LEU A 961 28.63 -32.93 -4.79
N ARG A 962 29.81 -32.59 -5.31
CA ARG A 962 30.62 -33.53 -6.09
C ARG A 962 31.06 -34.69 -5.19
N ILE A 963 30.61 -35.89 -5.52
CA ILE A 963 31.11 -37.15 -4.94
C ILE A 963 32.20 -37.74 -5.83
N VAL A 964 33.12 -38.50 -5.23
CA VAL A 964 34.22 -39.15 -5.96
C VAL A 964 34.15 -40.66 -5.75
N ILE A 965 33.87 -41.45 -6.78
CA ILE A 965 33.84 -42.92 -6.68
C ILE A 965 35.14 -43.50 -7.25
N GLN A 966 35.89 -44.20 -6.40
CA GLN A 966 37.22 -44.72 -6.71
C GLN A 966 37.24 -46.25 -6.66
N SER A 967 37.90 -46.88 -7.65
CA SER A 967 38.08 -48.33 -7.66
C SER A 967 39.19 -48.76 -6.71
N THR A 968 38.90 -49.63 -5.75
CA THR A 968 39.96 -50.29 -4.94
C THR A 968 40.45 -51.58 -5.59
N ALA A 969 41.70 -51.96 -5.28
CA ALA A 969 42.27 -53.27 -5.64
C ALA A 969 41.85 -54.41 -4.69
N SER A 970 40.97 -54.11 -3.73
CA SER A 970 40.46 -55.03 -2.72
C SER A 970 39.43 -56.00 -3.30
N GLY A 971 39.41 -57.24 -2.78
CA GLY A 971 38.44 -58.25 -3.19
C GLY A 971 37.00 -58.00 -2.71
N GLU A 972 36.04 -58.73 -3.26
CA GLU A 972 34.59 -58.58 -3.03
C GLU A 972 34.13 -58.86 -1.58
N GLN A 973 35.02 -59.40 -0.75
CA GLN A 973 34.77 -59.62 0.67
C GLN A 973 34.81 -58.33 1.50
N TYR A 974 35.46 -57.27 1.02
CA TYR A 974 35.59 -56.00 1.74
C TYR A 974 34.32 -55.13 1.60
N LEU A 975 34.13 -54.19 2.52
CA LEU A 975 33.07 -53.19 2.49
C LEU A 975 33.50 -51.98 1.65
N PRO A 976 32.56 -51.17 1.11
CA PRO A 976 32.87 -49.82 0.66
C PRO A 976 33.33 -48.96 1.84
N VAL A 977 34.29 -48.08 1.61
CA VAL A 977 34.83 -47.15 2.62
C VAL A 977 34.62 -45.73 2.15
N ALA A 978 34.22 -44.83 3.05
CA ALA A 978 34.02 -43.42 2.74
C ALA A 978 35.01 -42.52 3.47
N HIS A 979 35.55 -41.54 2.76
CA HIS A 979 36.42 -40.48 3.28
C HIS A 979 35.62 -39.17 3.25
N THR A 980 34.93 -38.90 4.36
CA THR A 980 33.98 -37.77 4.49
C THR A 980 34.61 -36.40 4.22
N CYS A 981 35.91 -36.26 4.48
CA CYS A 981 36.72 -35.07 4.22
C CYS A 981 36.77 -34.70 2.73
N TYR A 982 36.65 -35.68 1.82
CA TYR A 982 36.78 -35.53 0.37
C TYR A 982 35.53 -35.95 -0.41
N ASN A 983 34.42 -36.30 0.27
CA ASN A 983 33.23 -36.93 -0.30
C ASN A 983 33.56 -38.15 -1.19
N LEU A 984 34.60 -38.91 -0.81
CA LEU A 984 35.17 -39.99 -1.64
C LEU A 984 34.71 -41.36 -1.17
N LEU A 985 34.18 -42.17 -2.07
CA LEU A 985 33.79 -43.56 -1.87
C LEU A 985 34.80 -44.49 -2.53
N ASP A 986 35.60 -45.17 -1.71
CA ASP A 986 36.41 -46.31 -2.12
C ASP A 986 35.50 -47.54 -2.25
N LEU A 987 35.21 -47.92 -3.50
CA LEU A 987 34.26 -48.98 -3.85
C LEU A 987 35.02 -50.19 -4.42
N PRO A 988 34.89 -51.40 -3.82
CA PRO A 988 35.42 -52.65 -4.37
C PRO A 988 34.69 -53.10 -5.65
N LYS A 989 35.40 -53.87 -6.49
CA LYS A 989 34.87 -54.41 -7.75
C LYS A 989 33.98 -55.64 -7.53
N TYR A 990 32.74 -55.44 -7.10
CA TYR A 990 31.75 -56.51 -6.94
C TYR A 990 31.29 -57.12 -8.28
N SER A 991 31.09 -58.44 -8.27
CA SER A 991 30.62 -59.27 -9.39
C SER A 991 29.10 -59.22 -9.63
N SER A 992 28.32 -58.90 -8.59
CA SER A 992 26.86 -58.93 -8.63
C SER A 992 26.23 -57.82 -7.79
N LYS A 993 24.99 -57.46 -8.16
CA LYS A 993 24.22 -56.36 -7.55
C LYS A 993 23.78 -56.71 -6.13
N GLU A 994 23.51 -57.98 -5.87
CA GLU A 994 23.09 -58.53 -4.59
C GLU A 994 24.21 -58.42 -3.55
N ILE A 995 25.45 -58.77 -3.93
CA ILE A 995 26.64 -58.61 -3.08
C ILE A 995 26.92 -57.13 -2.84
N LEU A 996 26.89 -56.30 -3.90
CA LEU A 996 27.08 -54.84 -3.76
C LEU A 996 26.06 -54.24 -2.80
N SER A 997 24.77 -54.57 -2.97
CA SER A 997 23.68 -54.07 -2.13
C SER A 997 23.85 -54.49 -0.68
N ALA A 998 24.12 -55.78 -0.42
CA ALA A 998 24.35 -56.27 0.94
C ALA A 998 25.56 -55.59 1.62
N ARG A 999 26.67 -55.41 0.90
CA ARG A 999 27.89 -54.75 1.42
C ARG A 999 27.71 -53.25 1.62
N LEU A 1000 27.05 -52.56 0.69
CA LEU A 1000 26.74 -51.14 0.78
C LEU A 1000 25.77 -50.86 1.94
N VAL A 1001 24.72 -51.66 2.08
CA VAL A 1001 23.81 -51.62 3.25
C VAL A 1001 24.58 -51.88 4.56
N GLN A 1002 25.44 -52.89 4.59
CA GLN A 1002 26.24 -53.20 5.79
C GLN A 1002 27.14 -52.03 6.21
N ALA A 1003 27.78 -51.33 5.27
CA ALA A 1003 28.58 -50.14 5.56
C ALA A 1003 27.72 -48.95 6.03
N ILE A 1004 26.63 -48.65 5.32
CA ILE A 1004 25.72 -47.53 5.63
C ILE A 1004 25.08 -47.67 7.02
N ASP A 1005 24.72 -48.89 7.44
CA ASP A 1005 24.06 -49.13 8.73
C ASP A 1005 25.04 -49.29 9.92
N HIS A 1006 26.36 -49.34 9.70
CA HIS A 1006 27.38 -49.52 10.76
C HIS A 1006 28.53 -48.48 10.71
N TYR A 1007 28.24 -47.26 10.26
CA TYR A 1007 29.24 -46.22 9.99
C TYR A 1007 29.99 -45.67 11.23
N GLU A 1008 29.37 -45.68 12.43
CA GLU A 1008 30.01 -45.17 13.66
C GLU A 1008 30.99 -46.16 14.34
N GLY A 1009 31.28 -47.31 13.71
CA GLY A 1009 31.99 -48.43 14.35
C GLY A 1009 33.46 -48.69 13.95
N PHE A 1010 34.05 -47.88 13.04
CA PHE A 1010 35.37 -48.17 12.46
C PHE A 1010 36.45 -47.12 12.80
N SER A 1011 36.59 -46.81 14.09
CA SER A 1011 37.90 -46.43 14.63
C SER A 1011 38.89 -47.58 14.41
N LEU A 1012 40.06 -47.29 13.83
CA LEU A 1012 41.13 -48.26 13.62
C LEU A 1012 41.53 -48.94 14.95
N ALA A 1013 41.80 -50.26 14.87
CA ALA A 1013 42.37 -51.08 15.93
C ALA A 1013 43.85 -51.37 15.66
#